data_AF-A0A379AHN8-F1
#
_entry.id   AF-A0A379AHN8-F1
#
_cell.length_a   1.000
_cell.length_b   1.000
_cell.length_c   1.000
_cell.angle_alpha   90.00
_cell.angle_beta   90.00
_cell.angle_gamma   90.00
#
_symmetry.space_group_name_H-M   'P 1'
#
loop_
_entity.id
_entity.type
_entity.pdbx_description
1 polymer ?
#
loop_
_entity_poly.entity_id
_entity_poly.type
_entity_poly.pdbx_seq_one_letter_code
_entity_poly.pdbx_strand_id
1 'polypeptide(L)'
;MAEINNTNRHLTTQVVTTEDSQHHDAVLKGHTDRFDWAGVDTSKKNKYGVHTAKMPDGTSGSEFYEYDYRRIVKETQIQESDPGKILSGGNMTFSAGRLNNHDSQIVAGAVLGGQIGELNNQATKGTRVTTDDGKSVRWYAKKKKKKLGGTKTSQGKDKKNYRPAPVTETIDLQTLSWQANAAPQGNGYQTGNRQQQGVTAQADRIGTPALQQAVAAVALSATDSGSALLPAGLRYDSALTLDKLGSLKDRPLLLPAGQQFSLTLPATVVDGQTITPVIRAVSPDIRLPDNSLYQLQPGSDSHYLVETDPRFVNQKQWLSSDYMQNALTTDSSRILKRLGDGYYEQRLVRDQIIQLTGNRYISGYGSDEDQYRGLMNNGVAFGKAYDLELGVALTPAQMALLTSDIVWLVNQTVTLPDGTQQTVLVPQVYAKVKEGDLTGDGALIGGGSVALNARNDITNSGTIKGRDVTQLTAQSLTNSGYISGNTINLTARQDITNLGGVISGDKQVSLLAGRDITSQSTLRGDGTDRWIDRPAGIYVQGTDGALTLSALNNITLAASDIGNAGEKSTTKIQAGNDLTLGTLSTQHTENDSWNSSNYRRLSQQSDAGSRITAGGALQLSAGQDIRATAADVTAGGALTASAGRDIVLSAGNSRTDLTEHSRQSSKGLLSGSSLETHDELHSSEALSTTLSGDSVRLQAGRDIAVKGSNVAGTQDVALTAGNDLNLNSATTSLNDLKGKRETHSTGLDRTTLTSGGDVALKAGRDLNSQAAGIAADKNVTLQAGRDVNLLAAETGSGNSYKSGKKVEINESVRQQGTEIASGGSTTVKAGQDVNSEAAQVTASGNIAVGAGRDINLTTATESDYAYKEETKTKKGVLSKKTTHTISEDSDTRENGTLLSGDNVTLNAGNNLLVQGSQVVGDGTVALRAGNNVNIVAATNTDSTWRFSETKKSGLMGTGGIGITVGSSKSVHNLRDKGTTQSQSASIVGSTGGNVSIVAGGQAHVSGSDLVAGRDLAITGDSVIIDPGHDKRTHDELF
;
A
#
# COMPACT_ATOMS: atom_id res chain seq x y z
N MET A 1 -9.49 -47.79 3.28
CA MET A 1 -10.68 -47.27 2.55
C MET A 1 -10.24 -46.92 1.15
N ALA A 2 -11.10 -47.11 0.15
CA ALA A 2 -10.78 -46.88 -1.26
C ALA A 2 -10.46 -45.40 -1.57
N GLU A 3 -9.57 -45.16 -2.54
CA GLU A 3 -9.20 -43.84 -3.04
C GLU A 3 -9.89 -43.56 -4.38
N ILE A 4 -10.24 -42.29 -4.62
CA ILE A 4 -10.72 -41.81 -5.91
C ILE A 4 -9.67 -40.85 -6.47
N ASN A 5 -9.15 -41.15 -7.67
CA ASN A 5 -8.13 -40.37 -8.34
C ASN A 5 -8.67 -39.85 -9.68
N ASN A 6 -9.10 -38.59 -9.71
CA ASN A 6 -9.45 -37.85 -10.92
C ASN A 6 -8.25 -36.98 -11.33
N THR A 7 -7.51 -37.38 -12.36
CA THR A 7 -6.22 -36.78 -12.71
C THR A 7 -6.11 -36.54 -14.21
N ASN A 8 -5.60 -35.37 -14.61
CA ASN A 8 -5.32 -35.05 -16.00
C ASN A 8 -3.89 -35.45 -16.32
N ARG A 9 -3.72 -36.60 -16.99
CA ARG A 9 -2.40 -37.09 -17.40
C ARG A 9 -1.89 -36.47 -18.70
N HIS A 10 -2.72 -35.66 -19.37
CA HIS A 10 -2.43 -35.04 -20.66
C HIS A 10 -2.19 -33.53 -20.56
N LEU A 11 -2.06 -32.99 -19.35
CA LEU A 11 -1.67 -31.59 -19.16
C LEU A 11 -0.19 -31.42 -19.54
N THR A 12 0.05 -30.71 -20.63
CA THR A 12 1.38 -30.25 -21.02
C THR A 12 1.40 -28.72 -21.05
N THR A 13 2.51 -28.15 -20.59
CA THR A 13 2.70 -26.70 -20.55
C THR A 13 3.85 -26.30 -21.45
N GLN A 14 3.75 -25.12 -22.04
CA GLN A 14 4.82 -24.47 -22.79
C GLN A 14 5.14 -23.10 -22.19
N VAL A 15 6.37 -22.63 -22.39
CA VAL A 15 6.76 -21.27 -22.01
C VAL A 15 6.59 -20.36 -23.22
N VAL A 16 5.74 -19.34 -23.09
CA VAL A 16 5.44 -18.35 -24.14
C VAL A 16 5.97 -17.00 -23.73
N THR A 17 6.56 -16.27 -24.69
CA THR A 17 6.97 -14.89 -24.47
C THR A 17 5.74 -13.98 -24.58
N THR A 18 5.36 -13.35 -23.46
CA THR A 18 4.23 -12.41 -23.38
C THR A 18 4.65 -10.95 -23.44
N GLU A 19 5.94 -10.67 -23.32
CA GLU A 19 6.47 -9.34 -23.64
C GLU A 19 7.84 -9.51 -24.25
N ASP A 20 8.10 -8.79 -25.33
CA ASP A 20 9.45 -8.50 -25.84
C ASP A 20 9.42 -7.03 -26.26
N SER A 21 9.75 -6.15 -25.33
CA SER A 21 9.64 -4.71 -25.53
C SER A 21 10.87 -3.96 -25.03
N GLN A 22 11.11 -2.80 -25.63
CA GLN A 22 12.22 -1.93 -25.26
C GLN A 22 11.73 -0.92 -24.22
N HIS A 23 12.44 -0.85 -23.10
CA HIS A 23 12.24 0.13 -22.04
C HIS A 23 13.43 1.09 -22.00
N HIS A 24 13.15 2.34 -21.67
CA HIS A 24 14.15 3.38 -21.59
C HIS A 24 13.81 4.36 -20.48
N ASP A 25 14.65 4.41 -19.46
CA ASP A 25 14.40 5.15 -18.23
C ASP A 25 15.69 5.80 -17.70
N ALA A 26 15.54 6.81 -16.84
CA ALA A 26 16.67 7.51 -16.25
C ALA A 26 16.45 7.91 -14.78
N VAL A 27 17.56 8.05 -14.06
CA VAL A 27 17.60 8.54 -12.67
C VAL A 27 18.80 9.47 -12.47
N LEU A 28 18.62 10.51 -11.66
CA LEU A 28 19.70 11.42 -11.29
C LEU A 28 20.63 10.80 -10.24
N LYS A 29 21.89 11.24 -10.21
CA LYS A 29 22.78 10.92 -9.08
C LYS A 29 22.22 11.48 -7.77
N GLY A 30 22.22 10.67 -6.72
CA GLY A 30 21.65 10.97 -5.40
C GLY A 30 20.14 10.75 -5.30
N HIS A 31 19.50 10.20 -6.34
CA HIS A 31 18.06 9.93 -6.37
C HIS A 31 17.77 8.43 -6.58
N THR A 32 16.58 8.02 -6.14
CA THR A 32 16.07 6.64 -6.26
C THR A 32 15.06 6.47 -7.39
N ASP A 33 14.25 7.50 -7.65
CA ASP A 33 13.11 7.39 -8.56
C ASP A 33 13.54 7.41 -10.02
N ARG A 34 13.04 6.44 -10.78
CA ARG A 34 13.28 6.33 -12.22
C ARG A 34 12.13 6.95 -12.99
N PHE A 35 12.48 7.66 -14.06
CA PHE A 35 11.51 8.28 -14.96
C PHE A 35 11.67 7.74 -16.37
N ASP A 36 10.56 7.57 -17.07
CA ASP A 36 10.55 7.25 -18.51
C ASP A 36 11.34 8.31 -19.27
N TRP A 37 12.27 7.86 -20.12
CA TRP A 37 13.14 8.71 -20.92
C TRP A 37 12.36 9.69 -21.82
N ALA A 38 11.15 9.33 -22.27
CA ALA A 38 10.30 10.22 -23.05
C ALA A 38 9.95 11.52 -22.30
N GLY A 39 9.92 11.48 -20.96
CA GLY A 39 9.73 12.64 -20.11
C GLY A 39 11.03 13.38 -19.71
N VAL A 40 12.19 12.87 -20.10
CA VAL A 40 13.50 13.42 -19.67
C VAL A 40 14.06 14.36 -20.72
N ASP A 41 14.24 15.64 -20.36
CA ASP A 41 14.85 16.64 -21.23
C ASP A 41 16.37 16.67 -21.05
N THR A 42 17.11 16.27 -22.09
CA THR A 42 18.59 16.32 -22.15
C THR A 42 19.13 17.34 -23.16
N SER A 43 18.26 18.22 -23.70
CA SER A 43 18.60 19.18 -24.76
C SER A 43 19.62 20.23 -24.29
N LYS A 44 19.57 20.61 -23.02
CA LYS A 44 20.45 21.62 -22.43
C LYS A 44 21.89 21.09 -22.33
N LYS A 45 22.82 21.81 -22.97
CA LYS A 45 24.27 21.55 -22.86
C LYS A 45 25.00 22.76 -22.31
N ASN A 46 25.99 22.52 -21.45
CA ASN A 46 26.87 23.60 -21.02
C ASN A 46 27.89 23.96 -22.13
N LYS A 47 28.68 25.02 -21.92
CA LYS A 47 29.72 25.50 -22.86
C LYS A 47 30.80 24.47 -23.25
N TYR A 48 30.84 23.31 -22.56
CA TYR A 48 31.76 22.21 -22.82
C TYR A 48 31.08 21.01 -23.51
N GLY A 49 29.80 21.14 -23.89
CA GLY A 49 29.02 20.09 -24.51
C GLY A 49 28.58 18.97 -23.54
N VAL A 50 28.64 19.20 -22.23
CA VAL A 50 28.10 18.26 -21.23
C VAL A 50 26.60 18.47 -21.11
N HIS A 51 25.85 17.38 -21.21
CA HIS A 51 24.39 17.37 -21.10
C HIS A 51 23.94 17.53 -19.65
N THR A 52 22.77 18.15 -19.48
CA THR A 52 22.02 18.19 -18.22
C THR A 52 20.70 17.48 -18.47
N ALA A 53 20.40 16.43 -17.70
CA ALA A 53 19.09 15.81 -17.68
C ALA A 53 18.18 16.61 -16.74
N LYS A 54 16.98 16.96 -17.21
CA LYS A 54 15.89 17.48 -16.41
C LYS A 54 14.76 16.45 -16.38
N MET A 55 14.38 16.02 -15.19
CA MET A 55 13.35 15.00 -14.97
C MET A 55 11.94 15.62 -14.96
N PRO A 56 10.87 14.82 -15.12
CA PRO A 56 9.48 15.30 -15.10
C PRO A 56 9.07 16.01 -13.80
N ASP A 57 9.66 15.64 -12.67
CA ASP A 57 9.45 16.27 -11.35
C ASP A 57 10.13 17.66 -11.21
N GLY A 58 10.86 18.10 -12.25
CA GLY A 58 11.57 19.38 -12.29
C GLY A 58 13.01 19.33 -11.81
N THR A 59 13.47 18.22 -11.23
CA THR A 59 14.86 18.04 -10.81
C THR A 59 15.80 18.00 -12.02
N SER A 60 17.07 18.39 -11.85
CA SER A 60 18.04 18.32 -12.96
C SER A 60 19.48 18.15 -12.52
N GLY A 61 20.28 17.49 -13.35
CA GLY A 61 21.68 17.18 -13.06
C GLY A 61 22.50 16.85 -14.30
N SER A 62 23.81 17.12 -14.26
CA SER A 62 24.76 16.71 -15.32
C SER A 62 25.40 15.35 -15.07
N GLU A 63 25.06 14.70 -13.96
CA GLU A 63 25.44 13.33 -13.65
C GLU A 63 24.16 12.52 -13.38
N PHE A 64 23.93 11.52 -14.22
CA PHE A 64 22.69 10.74 -14.24
C PHE A 64 22.97 9.36 -14.87
N TYR A 65 22.05 8.44 -14.67
CA TYR A 65 22.11 7.08 -15.19
C TYR A 65 20.94 6.88 -16.16
N GLU A 66 21.27 6.39 -17.34
CA GLU A 66 20.35 6.01 -18.41
C GLU A 66 20.30 4.49 -18.45
N TYR A 67 19.10 3.91 -18.45
CA TYR A 67 18.87 2.48 -18.58
C TYR A 67 18.11 2.24 -19.88
N ASP A 68 18.75 1.55 -20.80
CA ASP A 68 18.16 1.18 -22.09
C ASP A 68 18.22 -0.34 -22.19
N TYR A 69 17.07 -0.99 -21.99
CA TYR A 69 17.00 -2.44 -21.87
C TYR A 69 15.79 -3.04 -22.55
N ARG A 70 15.97 -4.29 -22.98
CA ARG A 70 14.90 -5.11 -23.49
C ARG A 70 14.32 -5.91 -22.33
N ARG A 71 13.04 -5.74 -22.07
CA ARG A 71 12.28 -6.57 -21.15
C ARG A 71 11.68 -7.73 -21.90
N ILE A 72 11.95 -8.93 -21.40
CA ILE A 72 11.32 -10.16 -21.87
C ILE A 72 10.51 -10.73 -20.72
N VAL A 73 9.20 -10.84 -20.91
CA VAL A 73 8.32 -11.55 -19.98
C VAL A 73 8.01 -12.90 -20.59
N LYS A 74 8.29 -13.96 -19.83
CA LYS A 74 7.99 -15.35 -20.20
C LYS A 74 7.00 -15.93 -19.21
N GLU A 75 5.95 -16.55 -19.72
CA GLU A 75 4.89 -17.15 -18.91
C GLU A 75 4.72 -18.63 -19.23
N THR A 76 4.38 -19.41 -18.22
CA THR A 76 3.94 -20.79 -18.41
C THR A 76 2.47 -20.79 -18.86
N GLN A 77 2.18 -21.38 -20.02
CA GLN A 77 0.85 -21.50 -20.59
C GLN A 77 0.52 -22.97 -20.89
N ILE A 78 -0.76 -23.31 -20.93
CA ILE A 78 -1.24 -24.64 -21.30
C ILE A 78 -1.01 -24.87 -22.80
N GLN A 79 -0.37 -25.98 -23.15
CA GLN A 79 -0.17 -26.43 -24.54
C GLN A 79 -1.24 -27.45 -24.94
N GLU A 80 -1.44 -28.47 -24.10
CA GLU A 80 -2.45 -29.51 -24.27
C GLU A 80 -3.05 -29.82 -22.90
N SER A 81 -4.34 -30.16 -22.85
CA SER A 81 -5.02 -30.56 -21.63
C SER A 81 -6.23 -31.42 -21.98
N ASP A 82 -6.39 -32.54 -21.28
CA ASP A 82 -7.61 -33.36 -21.34
C ASP A 82 -8.05 -33.75 -19.92
N PRO A 83 -8.76 -32.86 -19.22
CA PRO A 83 -9.09 -33.06 -17.82
C PRO A 83 -10.00 -34.27 -17.62
N GLY A 84 -9.76 -35.05 -16.57
CA GLY A 84 -10.70 -36.06 -16.13
C GLY A 84 -12.01 -35.39 -15.68
N LYS A 85 -13.16 -35.84 -16.21
CA LYS A 85 -14.47 -35.24 -15.90
C LYS A 85 -15.36 -36.23 -15.16
N ILE A 86 -15.78 -35.88 -13.94
CA ILE A 86 -16.85 -36.56 -13.20
C ILE A 86 -18.03 -35.61 -13.12
N LEU A 87 -19.10 -35.87 -13.87
CA LEU A 87 -20.22 -34.94 -14.04
C LEU A 87 -21.55 -35.58 -13.64
N SER A 88 -22.39 -34.84 -12.92
CA SER A 88 -23.79 -35.22 -12.63
C SER A 88 -24.73 -34.06 -12.97
N GLY A 89 -25.89 -34.36 -13.58
CA GLY A 89 -26.96 -33.38 -13.77
C GLY A 89 -27.75 -33.08 -12.50
N GLY A 90 -27.74 -34.00 -11.53
CA GLY A 90 -28.41 -33.86 -10.24
C GLY A 90 -27.41 -33.79 -9.10
N ASN A 91 -27.70 -34.55 -8.04
CA ASN A 91 -26.78 -34.68 -6.90
C ASN A 91 -25.60 -35.60 -7.25
N MET A 92 -24.49 -35.41 -6.53
CA MET A 92 -23.32 -36.29 -6.54
C MET A 92 -22.88 -36.52 -5.10
N THR A 93 -22.60 -37.77 -4.74
CA THR A 93 -22.17 -38.12 -3.37
C THR A 93 -20.92 -38.99 -3.40
N PHE A 94 -19.89 -38.57 -2.67
CA PHE A 94 -18.65 -39.32 -2.50
C PHE A 94 -18.55 -39.97 -1.12
N SER A 95 -18.05 -41.21 -1.09
CA SER A 95 -17.65 -41.92 0.13
C SER A 95 -16.31 -42.60 -0.14
N ALA A 96 -15.22 -41.99 0.32
CA ALA A 96 -13.86 -42.44 0.01
C ALA A 96 -12.91 -42.17 1.17
N GLY A 97 -11.83 -42.95 1.27
CA GLY A 97 -10.72 -42.65 2.17
C GLY A 97 -9.96 -41.39 1.73
N ARG A 98 -9.86 -41.15 0.43
CA ARG A 98 -9.22 -39.98 -0.17
C ARG A 98 -9.87 -39.65 -1.51
N LEU A 99 -10.10 -38.36 -1.76
CA LEU A 99 -10.56 -37.84 -3.05
C LEU A 99 -9.49 -36.89 -3.59
N ASN A 100 -8.81 -37.32 -4.66
CA ASN A 100 -7.82 -36.51 -5.36
C ASN A 100 -8.42 -36.02 -6.68
N ASN A 101 -8.43 -34.71 -6.85
CA ASN A 101 -8.78 -34.03 -8.08
C ASN A 101 -7.59 -33.17 -8.52
N HIS A 102 -6.84 -33.63 -9.52
CA HIS A 102 -5.62 -33.00 -9.98
C HIS A 102 -5.77 -32.55 -11.44
N ASP A 103 -5.73 -31.23 -11.66
CA ASP A 103 -5.95 -30.59 -12.96
C ASP A 103 -7.19 -31.10 -13.73
N SER A 104 -8.20 -31.53 -12.98
CA SER A 104 -9.39 -32.25 -13.46
C SER A 104 -10.67 -31.65 -12.88
N GLN A 105 -11.83 -32.10 -13.36
CA GLN A 105 -13.12 -31.49 -13.06
C GLN A 105 -14.09 -32.48 -12.42
N ILE A 106 -14.71 -32.07 -11.31
CA ILE A 106 -15.81 -32.77 -10.66
C ILE A 106 -16.96 -31.79 -10.50
N VAL A 107 -18.09 -31.99 -11.20
CA VAL A 107 -19.18 -31.01 -11.22
C VAL A 107 -20.55 -31.67 -11.07
N ALA A 108 -21.35 -31.18 -10.12
CA ALA A 108 -22.76 -31.56 -9.96
C ALA A 108 -23.71 -30.41 -10.36
N GLY A 109 -24.86 -30.73 -10.95
CA GLY A 109 -25.91 -29.75 -11.26
C GLY A 109 -26.68 -29.27 -10.04
N ALA A 110 -26.77 -30.12 -9.01
CA ALA A 110 -27.37 -29.80 -7.72
C ALA A 110 -26.32 -29.91 -6.59
N VAL A 111 -26.53 -30.76 -5.58
CA VAL A 111 -25.61 -30.88 -4.45
C VAL A 111 -24.46 -31.84 -4.78
N LEU A 112 -23.21 -31.37 -4.67
CA LEU A 112 -22.01 -32.19 -4.58
C LEU A 112 -21.65 -32.34 -3.11
N GLY A 113 -21.82 -33.54 -2.54
CA GLY A 113 -21.51 -33.77 -1.13
C GLY A 113 -20.85 -35.12 -0.83
N GLY A 114 -20.58 -35.39 0.44
CA GLY A 114 -20.01 -36.68 0.83
C GLY A 114 -19.23 -36.70 2.13
N GLN A 115 -18.89 -37.92 2.56
CA GLN A 115 -18.01 -38.22 3.69
C GLN A 115 -16.69 -38.75 3.14
N ILE A 116 -15.64 -37.94 3.25
CA ILE A 116 -14.32 -38.27 2.72
C ILE A 116 -13.30 -38.34 3.87
N GLY A 117 -12.26 -39.15 3.74
CA GLY A 117 -11.14 -39.08 4.67
C GLY A 117 -10.36 -37.79 4.44
N GLU A 118 -9.84 -37.59 3.23
CA GLU A 118 -9.02 -36.43 2.84
C GLU A 118 -9.43 -35.92 1.45
N LEU A 119 -9.35 -34.60 1.22
CA LEU A 119 -9.61 -33.96 -0.07
C LEU A 119 -8.37 -33.23 -0.58
N ASN A 120 -7.94 -33.56 -1.79
CA ASN A 120 -6.88 -32.83 -2.49
C ASN A 120 -7.41 -32.31 -3.82
N ASN A 121 -7.73 -31.02 -3.88
CA ASN A 121 -8.09 -30.31 -5.12
C ASN A 121 -6.88 -29.48 -5.59
N GLN A 122 -6.07 -30.06 -6.45
CA GLN A 122 -4.73 -29.56 -6.75
C GLN A 122 -4.61 -29.10 -8.21
N ALA A 123 -4.44 -27.80 -8.42
CA ALA A 123 -4.08 -27.24 -9.72
C ALA A 123 -2.57 -27.06 -9.84
N THR A 124 -2.03 -27.39 -11.02
CA THR A 124 -0.66 -27.06 -11.42
C THR A 124 -0.52 -25.54 -11.56
N LYS A 125 0.58 -24.99 -11.03
CA LYS A 125 0.90 -23.55 -11.08
C LYS A 125 1.98 -23.28 -12.12
N GLY A 126 1.89 -22.11 -12.76
CA GLY A 126 2.89 -21.62 -13.69
C GLY A 126 3.79 -20.57 -13.06
N THR A 127 4.76 -20.09 -13.84
CA THR A 127 5.56 -18.92 -13.48
C THR A 127 5.53 -17.87 -14.58
N ARG A 128 5.47 -16.60 -14.19
CA ARG A 128 5.81 -15.44 -15.01
C ARG A 128 7.21 -14.99 -14.62
N VAL A 129 8.13 -14.93 -15.57
CA VAL A 129 9.52 -14.50 -15.36
C VAL A 129 9.78 -13.26 -16.19
N THR A 130 10.04 -12.14 -15.51
CA THR A 130 10.44 -10.88 -16.12
C THR A 130 11.97 -10.80 -16.10
N THR A 131 12.57 -10.74 -17.28
CA THR A 131 14.02 -10.60 -17.45
C THR A 131 14.33 -9.30 -18.18
N ASP A 132 15.17 -8.48 -17.57
CA ASP A 132 15.67 -7.26 -18.19
C ASP A 132 17.11 -7.46 -18.66
N ASP A 133 17.39 -7.22 -19.94
CA ASP A 133 18.74 -7.27 -20.50
C ASP A 133 19.01 -6.04 -21.35
N GLY A 134 20.01 -5.27 -20.97
CA GLY A 134 20.35 -4.05 -21.68
C GLY A 134 21.64 -3.43 -21.23
N LYS A 135 21.68 -2.10 -21.29
CA LYS A 135 22.83 -1.30 -20.91
C LYS A 135 22.40 -0.25 -19.91
N SER A 136 23.19 -0.09 -18.86
CA SER A 136 23.16 1.13 -18.06
C SER A 136 24.34 2.01 -18.43
N VAL A 137 24.07 3.29 -18.65
CA VAL A 137 25.03 4.30 -19.05
C VAL A 137 25.09 5.35 -17.97
N ARG A 138 26.27 5.50 -17.36
CA ARG A 138 26.56 6.62 -16.48
C ARG A 138 27.05 7.81 -17.28
N TRP A 139 26.32 8.92 -17.21
CA TRP A 139 26.68 10.19 -17.82
C TRP A 139 27.36 11.09 -16.81
N TYR A 140 28.49 11.71 -17.17
CA TYR A 140 29.22 12.60 -16.26
C TYR A 140 30.07 13.63 -17.01
N ALA A 141 30.46 14.72 -16.34
CA ALA A 141 31.45 15.65 -16.87
C ALA A 141 32.88 15.07 -16.74
N LYS A 142 33.55 14.80 -17.87
CA LYS A 142 34.91 14.26 -17.91
C LYS A 142 35.94 15.39 -17.97
N LYS A 143 36.93 15.36 -17.08
CA LYS A 143 38.04 16.34 -17.06
C LYS A 143 39.37 15.68 -17.45
N LYS A 144 40.07 16.23 -18.46
CA LYS A 144 41.40 15.76 -18.90
C LYS A 144 42.41 16.90 -18.92
N LYS A 145 43.60 16.70 -18.35
CA LYS A 145 44.71 17.66 -18.40
C LYS A 145 45.29 17.78 -19.82
N LYS A 146 45.61 19.01 -20.27
CA LYS A 146 46.29 19.26 -21.56
C LYS A 146 47.81 19.07 -21.43
N LYS A 147 48.51 18.87 -22.56
CA LYS A 147 49.99 18.76 -22.61
C LYS A 147 50.69 20.05 -22.14
N LEU A 148 50.11 21.22 -22.43
CA LEU A 148 50.55 22.54 -21.97
C LEU A 148 49.32 23.31 -21.46
N GLY A 149 49.26 23.58 -20.15
CA GLY A 149 48.28 24.45 -19.48
C GLY A 149 46.80 23.99 -19.47
N GLY A 150 46.21 23.87 -18.28
CA GLY A 150 44.75 23.76 -18.07
C GLY A 150 44.11 22.36 -18.25
N THR A 151 42.79 22.30 -18.01
CA THR A 151 41.94 21.10 -18.16
C THR A 151 40.93 21.29 -19.30
N LYS A 152 40.74 20.25 -20.12
CA LYS A 152 39.64 20.14 -21.09
C LYS A 152 38.48 19.38 -20.42
N THR A 153 37.29 19.96 -20.42
CA THR A 153 36.05 19.30 -20.01
C THR A 153 35.31 18.80 -21.26
N SER A 154 34.74 17.60 -21.19
CA SER A 154 33.88 17.03 -22.24
C SER A 154 32.85 16.08 -21.61
N GLN A 155 31.88 15.60 -22.38
CA GLN A 155 30.99 14.53 -21.91
C GLN A 155 31.77 13.22 -21.70
N GLY A 156 31.58 12.59 -20.55
CA GLY A 156 31.96 11.22 -20.26
C GLY A 156 30.73 10.31 -20.30
N LYS A 157 30.94 9.06 -20.73
CA LYS A 157 29.96 7.98 -20.68
C LYS A 157 30.68 6.70 -20.31
N ASP A 158 30.28 6.07 -19.20
CA ASP A 158 30.71 4.72 -18.86
C ASP A 158 29.51 3.81 -19.05
N LYS A 159 29.71 2.70 -19.76
CA LYS A 159 28.65 1.75 -20.07
C LYS A 159 28.92 0.44 -19.36
N LYS A 160 27.88 -0.20 -18.88
CA LYS A 160 27.93 -1.60 -18.46
C LYS A 160 26.67 -2.33 -18.92
N ASN A 161 26.69 -3.64 -18.77
CA ASN A 161 25.48 -4.43 -18.98
C ASN A 161 24.55 -4.22 -17.78
N TYR A 162 23.26 -4.03 -18.07
CA TYR A 162 22.17 -3.99 -17.11
C TYR A 162 21.42 -5.31 -17.21
N ARG A 163 21.55 -6.13 -16.15
CA ARG A 163 20.99 -7.48 -16.05
C ARG A 163 20.66 -7.76 -14.58
N PRO A 164 19.63 -7.11 -14.02
CA PRO A 164 19.18 -7.42 -12.66
C PRO A 164 18.72 -8.88 -12.56
N ALA A 165 18.54 -9.37 -11.33
CA ALA A 165 17.98 -10.70 -11.13
C ALA A 165 16.58 -10.78 -11.75
N PRO A 166 16.22 -11.87 -12.46
CA PRO A 166 14.88 -12.02 -13.00
C PRO A 166 13.83 -12.05 -11.89
N VAL A 167 12.78 -11.23 -12.03
CA VAL A 167 11.62 -11.26 -11.13
C VAL A 167 10.74 -12.42 -11.57
N THR A 168 10.43 -13.32 -10.64
CA THR A 168 9.55 -14.47 -10.90
C THR A 168 8.29 -14.38 -10.07
N GLU A 169 7.14 -14.51 -10.69
CA GLU A 169 5.84 -14.53 -10.03
C GLU A 169 5.19 -15.90 -10.26
N THR A 170 4.57 -16.45 -9.22
CA THR A 170 3.76 -17.66 -9.31
C THR A 170 2.38 -17.30 -9.85
N ILE A 171 2.05 -17.81 -11.03
CA ILE A 171 0.75 -17.56 -11.68
C ILE A 171 -0.12 -18.82 -11.63
N ASP A 172 -1.42 -18.63 -11.49
CA ASP A 172 -2.35 -19.70 -11.84
C ASP A 172 -2.21 -19.95 -13.35
N LEU A 173 -2.16 -21.22 -13.77
CA LEU A 173 -2.16 -21.53 -15.19
C LEU A 173 -3.49 -21.08 -15.75
N GLN A 174 -3.50 -19.96 -16.45
CA GLN A 174 -4.64 -19.47 -17.21
C GLN A 174 -4.42 -19.81 -18.69
N THR A 175 -5.50 -20.09 -19.39
CA THR A 175 -5.61 -20.05 -20.82
C THR A 175 -5.65 -18.59 -21.21
N LEU A 176 -4.45 -18.02 -21.44
CA LEU A 176 -4.23 -16.73 -22.09
C LEU A 176 -5.19 -15.60 -21.63
N SER A 177 -4.95 -15.02 -20.46
CA SER A 177 -5.32 -13.62 -20.23
C SER A 177 -4.07 -12.76 -20.44
N TRP A 178 -4.16 -11.77 -21.33
CA TRP A 178 -3.03 -10.87 -21.59
C TRP A 178 -3.18 -9.60 -20.75
N GLN A 179 -2.07 -9.15 -20.16
CA GLN A 179 -1.89 -7.95 -19.32
C GLN A 179 -0.69 -7.13 -19.83
N ALA A 180 -0.90 -5.85 -20.17
CA ALA A 180 0.16 -4.84 -20.23
C ALA A 180 -0.33 -3.40 -19.92
N ASN A 181 0.57 -2.69 -19.21
CA ASN A 181 0.66 -1.25 -18.96
C ASN A 181 -0.24 -0.63 -17.87
N ALA A 182 -0.17 -1.21 -16.68
CA ALA A 182 0.28 -0.56 -15.45
C ALA A 182 0.98 -1.67 -14.62
N ALA A 183 1.77 -1.35 -13.59
CA ALA A 183 2.13 -2.37 -12.59
C ALA A 183 0.87 -3.20 -12.25
N PRO A 184 0.93 -4.54 -12.17
CA PRO A 184 -0.27 -5.35 -12.01
C PRO A 184 -1.07 -4.77 -10.85
N GLN A 185 -2.20 -4.15 -11.18
CA GLN A 185 -3.31 -3.97 -10.25
C GLN A 185 -3.81 -5.39 -10.02
N GLY A 186 -3.07 -6.17 -9.23
CA GLY A 186 -3.46 -7.53 -8.92
C GLY A 186 -4.85 -7.47 -8.33
N ASN A 187 -5.80 -8.21 -8.93
CA ASN A 187 -7.15 -8.44 -8.41
C ASN A 187 -7.62 -7.31 -7.46
N GLY A 188 -7.80 -6.11 -8.01
CA GLY A 188 -8.30 -4.96 -7.28
C GLY A 188 -7.37 -4.22 -6.32
N TYR A 189 -6.03 -4.28 -6.36
CA TYR A 189 -5.20 -3.42 -5.48
C TYR A 189 -3.89 -2.93 -6.11
N GLN A 190 -3.75 -1.60 -6.23
CA GLN A 190 -2.46 -0.95 -6.52
C GLN A 190 -1.55 -0.93 -5.30
N THR A 191 -0.33 -1.36 -5.53
CA THR A 191 0.79 -1.20 -4.61
C THR A 191 1.66 0.03 -4.90
N GLY A 192 1.38 0.74 -6.00
CA GLY A 192 2.22 1.81 -6.54
C GLY A 192 1.99 3.23 -6.00
N ASN A 193 0.95 3.45 -5.19
CA ASN A 193 0.71 4.71 -4.45
C ASN A 193 0.39 4.39 -2.98
N ARG A 194 1.20 3.53 -2.35
CA ARG A 194 1.03 3.15 -0.93
C ARG A 194 1.51 4.21 0.06
N GLN A 195 2.09 5.32 -0.42
CA GLN A 195 2.41 6.51 0.34
C GLN A 195 1.61 7.69 -0.22
N GLN A 196 0.99 8.50 0.65
CA GLN A 196 0.38 9.83 0.40
C GLN A 196 -1.10 9.96 -0.05
N GLN A 197 -2.01 9.00 0.14
CA GLN A 197 -3.46 9.26 -0.08
C GLN A 197 -4.39 9.03 1.12
N GLY A 198 -3.87 8.60 2.27
CA GLY A 198 -4.70 8.27 3.45
C GLY A 198 -5.01 9.42 4.43
N VAL A 199 -4.38 10.59 4.32
CA VAL A 199 -4.58 11.67 5.32
C VAL A 199 -4.67 13.08 4.71
N THR A 200 -4.22 13.29 3.47
CA THR A 200 -4.24 14.63 2.85
C THR A 200 -5.66 15.10 2.47
N ALA A 201 -6.56 14.19 2.07
CA ALA A 201 -7.89 14.59 1.59
C ALA A 201 -8.89 15.03 2.69
N GLN A 202 -8.62 14.72 3.96
CA GLN A 202 -9.43 15.17 5.11
C GLN A 202 -8.75 16.26 5.94
N ALA A 203 -7.41 16.31 5.96
CA ALA A 203 -6.67 17.43 6.55
C ALA A 203 -6.71 18.71 5.69
N ASP A 204 -6.82 18.60 4.35
CA ASP A 204 -6.89 19.77 3.43
C ASP A 204 -8.21 20.56 3.52
N ARG A 205 -9.20 20.12 4.31
CA ARG A 205 -10.47 20.86 4.47
C ARG A 205 -10.44 21.92 5.56
N ILE A 206 -9.33 22.09 6.28
CA ILE A 206 -9.13 23.19 7.23
C ILE A 206 -7.95 24.05 6.75
N GLY A 207 -8.16 24.84 5.67
CA GLY A 207 -7.33 26.01 5.36
C GLY A 207 -6.93 26.25 3.89
N THR A 208 -7.69 27.13 3.21
CA THR A 208 -7.38 27.94 1.98
C THR A 208 -7.59 27.36 0.56
N PRO A 209 -7.92 28.21 -0.46
CA PRO A 209 -8.87 27.89 -1.53
C PRO A 209 -8.28 27.57 -2.93
N ALA A 210 -9.01 26.68 -3.62
CA ALA A 210 -9.25 26.52 -5.08
C ALA A 210 -8.13 26.77 -6.10
N LEU A 211 -7.93 25.80 -7.01
CA LEU A 211 -7.99 26.02 -8.46
C LEU A 211 -8.32 24.72 -9.20
N GLN A 212 -9.13 24.88 -10.24
CA GLN A 212 -9.86 23.89 -11.01
C GLN A 212 -9.32 23.89 -12.44
N GLN A 213 -9.03 22.73 -13.06
CA GLN A 213 -9.14 22.60 -14.51
C GLN A 213 -9.08 21.16 -15.06
N ALA A 214 -10.25 20.77 -15.58
CA ALA A 214 -10.58 20.03 -16.79
C ALA A 214 -9.47 19.38 -17.65
N VAL A 215 -9.80 18.14 -18.01
CA VAL A 215 -9.23 17.27 -19.05
C VAL A 215 -9.53 17.82 -20.44
N ALA A 216 -8.55 17.81 -21.35
CA ALA A 216 -8.75 18.06 -22.77
C ALA A 216 -8.30 16.83 -23.59
N ALA A 217 -9.22 16.32 -24.41
CA ALA A 217 -9.01 15.24 -25.36
C ALA A 217 -8.24 15.73 -26.61
N VAL A 218 -7.45 14.83 -27.22
CA VAL A 218 -6.89 15.02 -28.57
C VAL A 218 -7.17 13.75 -29.39
N ALA A 219 -7.84 13.96 -30.52
CA ALA A 219 -8.18 12.96 -31.53
C ALA A 219 -7.02 12.71 -32.51
N LEU A 220 -6.93 11.52 -33.11
CA LEU A 220 -6.31 11.33 -34.43
C LEU A 220 -6.78 10.06 -35.15
N SER A 221 -7.04 10.25 -36.45
CA SER A 221 -7.62 9.40 -37.49
C SER A 221 -6.61 8.53 -38.25
N ALA A 222 -7.03 7.37 -38.82
CA ALA A 222 -6.79 6.97 -40.24
C ALA A 222 -7.20 5.51 -40.58
N THR A 223 -8.15 5.40 -41.52
CA THR A 223 -8.27 4.54 -42.73
C THR A 223 -7.57 3.17 -42.94
N ASP A 224 -8.43 2.21 -43.32
CA ASP A 224 -8.38 1.23 -44.44
C ASP A 224 -7.90 -0.25 -44.31
N SER A 225 -8.86 -1.13 -44.63
CA SER A 225 -8.89 -2.40 -45.41
C SER A 225 -7.85 -3.54 -45.28
N GLY A 226 -8.36 -4.76 -45.06
CA GLY A 226 -7.73 -6.04 -45.47
C GLY A 226 -7.85 -7.19 -44.46
N SER A 227 -8.54 -8.28 -44.84
CA SER A 227 -8.70 -9.53 -44.08
C SER A 227 -7.41 -10.36 -44.09
N ALA A 228 -6.88 -10.70 -42.92
CA ALA A 228 -5.82 -11.69 -42.73
C ALA A 228 -5.92 -12.32 -41.34
N LEU A 229 -5.55 -13.60 -41.24
CA LEU A 229 -5.25 -14.32 -39.99
C LEU A 229 -4.40 -13.45 -39.07
N LEU A 230 -4.67 -13.49 -37.76
CA LEU A 230 -3.96 -12.69 -36.74
C LEU A 230 -2.43 -12.73 -36.99
N PRO A 231 -1.77 -11.59 -37.26
CA PRO A 231 -0.31 -11.56 -37.32
C PRO A 231 0.26 -11.78 -35.91
N ALA A 232 1.38 -12.50 -35.82
CA ALA A 232 2.13 -12.77 -34.59
C ALA A 232 2.81 -11.51 -33.97
N GLY A 233 2.14 -10.36 -33.94
CA GLY A 233 2.78 -9.08 -33.60
C GLY A 233 1.85 -7.95 -33.15
N LEU A 234 0.64 -8.23 -32.68
CA LEU A 234 -0.15 -7.23 -31.96
C LEU A 234 0.31 -7.18 -30.51
N ARG A 235 0.65 -5.98 -30.01
CA ARG A 235 1.03 -5.76 -28.61
C ARG A 235 -0.15 -6.14 -27.72
N TYR A 236 0.01 -7.22 -26.97
CA TYR A 236 -1.03 -7.80 -26.16
C TYR A 236 -1.05 -7.12 -24.78
N ASP A 237 -1.93 -6.14 -24.63
CA ASP A 237 -2.11 -5.38 -23.39
C ASP A 237 -3.38 -5.79 -22.62
N SER A 238 -3.51 -5.29 -21.40
CA SER A 238 -4.43 -5.81 -20.38
C SER A 238 -5.88 -5.82 -20.77
N ALA A 239 -6.61 -6.86 -20.32
CA ALA A 239 -8.06 -6.88 -20.14
C ALA A 239 -8.73 -5.90 -21.09
N LEU A 240 -8.75 -6.27 -22.36
CA LEU A 240 -8.95 -5.35 -23.48
C LEU A 240 -10.14 -4.42 -23.21
N THR A 241 -9.91 -3.16 -22.85
CA THR A 241 -10.98 -2.16 -22.90
C THR A 241 -11.29 -1.92 -24.37
N LEU A 242 -12.57 -1.71 -24.70
CA LEU A 242 -13.02 -1.60 -26.09
C LEU A 242 -12.20 -0.55 -26.90
N ASP A 243 -11.75 0.49 -26.20
CA ASP A 243 -10.96 1.62 -26.64
C ASP A 243 -9.53 1.24 -27.10
N LYS A 244 -8.95 0.16 -26.57
CA LYS A 244 -7.58 -0.30 -26.88
C LYS A 244 -7.49 -1.22 -28.10
N LEU A 245 -8.61 -1.78 -28.57
CA LEU A 245 -8.61 -2.68 -29.73
C LEU A 245 -8.38 -2.00 -31.08
N GLY A 246 -8.45 -0.67 -31.17
CA GLY A 246 -8.36 0.04 -32.45
C GLY A 246 -9.38 -0.51 -33.47
N SER A 247 -8.91 -0.93 -34.65
CA SER A 247 -9.73 -1.52 -35.71
C SER A 247 -10.07 -3.00 -35.52
N LEU A 248 -9.54 -3.66 -34.48
CA LEU A 248 -9.83 -5.07 -34.18
C LEU A 248 -11.18 -5.26 -33.48
N LYS A 249 -11.72 -4.22 -32.83
CA LYS A 249 -13.00 -4.29 -32.10
C LYS A 249 -14.20 -4.57 -33.02
N ASP A 250 -14.03 -4.24 -34.30
CA ASP A 250 -15.05 -4.37 -35.34
C ASP A 250 -14.84 -5.65 -36.18
N ARG A 251 -13.87 -6.51 -35.84
CA ARG A 251 -13.59 -7.78 -36.53
C ARG A 251 -14.13 -8.98 -35.74
N PRO A 252 -14.73 -9.98 -36.41
CA PRO A 252 -15.21 -11.21 -35.75
C PRO A 252 -14.09 -11.94 -35.01
N LEU A 253 -14.36 -12.35 -33.77
CA LEU A 253 -13.39 -13.04 -32.93
C LEU A 253 -13.42 -14.56 -33.18
N LEU A 254 -12.49 -15.06 -33.99
CA LEU A 254 -12.26 -16.49 -34.17
C LEU A 254 -11.17 -16.98 -33.22
N LEU A 255 -11.55 -17.84 -32.27
CA LEU A 255 -10.64 -18.43 -31.30
C LEU A 255 -10.18 -19.83 -31.75
N PRO A 256 -8.86 -20.13 -31.73
CA PRO A 256 -8.36 -21.51 -31.82
C PRO A 256 -9.08 -22.45 -30.83
N ALA A 257 -9.21 -23.72 -31.19
CA ALA A 257 -9.91 -24.71 -30.37
C ALA A 257 -9.36 -24.75 -28.92
N GLY A 258 -10.26 -24.69 -27.93
CA GLY A 258 -9.90 -24.70 -26.51
C GLY A 258 -9.37 -23.39 -25.93
N GLN A 259 -9.19 -22.32 -26.70
CA GLN A 259 -8.80 -21.00 -26.15
C GLN A 259 -10.00 -20.24 -25.58
N GLN A 260 -9.79 -19.61 -24.42
CA GLN A 260 -10.71 -18.64 -23.83
C GLN A 260 -10.35 -17.21 -24.25
N PHE A 261 -11.36 -16.34 -24.28
CA PHE A 261 -11.23 -14.91 -24.45
C PHE A 261 -12.07 -14.21 -23.39
N SER A 262 -11.53 -13.13 -22.82
CA SER A 262 -12.21 -12.30 -21.83
C SER A 262 -12.17 -10.83 -22.26
N LEU A 263 -13.34 -10.20 -22.32
CA LEU A 263 -13.53 -8.78 -22.58
C LEU A 263 -13.96 -8.09 -21.29
N THR A 264 -13.14 -7.19 -20.77
CA THR A 264 -13.46 -6.46 -19.53
C THR A 264 -14.14 -5.15 -19.89
N LEU A 265 -15.34 -4.95 -19.36
CA LEU A 265 -16.15 -3.76 -19.59
C LEU A 265 -15.83 -2.70 -18.53
N PRO A 266 -16.06 -1.40 -18.82
CA PRO A 266 -15.88 -0.34 -17.83
C PRO A 266 -16.64 -0.67 -16.54
N ALA A 267 -16.02 -0.32 -15.41
CA ALA A 267 -16.66 -0.53 -14.12
C ALA A 267 -17.98 0.25 -14.07
N THR A 268 -19.07 -0.43 -13.70
CA THR A 268 -20.40 0.16 -13.57
C THR A 268 -20.83 0.13 -12.12
N VAL A 269 -21.58 1.13 -11.67
CA VAL A 269 -22.15 1.16 -10.33
C VAL A 269 -23.54 0.54 -10.39
N VAL A 270 -23.71 -0.64 -9.78
CA VAL A 270 -25.02 -1.30 -9.64
C VAL A 270 -25.34 -1.38 -8.15
N ASP A 271 -26.47 -0.81 -7.73
CA ASP A 271 -26.90 -0.76 -6.33
C ASP A 271 -25.85 -0.19 -5.35
N GLY A 272 -25.11 0.82 -5.79
CA GLY A 272 -24.03 1.46 -5.01
C GLY A 272 -22.68 0.75 -5.07
N GLN A 273 -22.57 -0.36 -5.82
CA GLN A 273 -21.33 -1.14 -5.92
C GLN A 273 -20.67 -0.99 -7.28
N THR A 274 -19.37 -0.65 -7.28
CA THR A 274 -18.53 -0.70 -8.48
C THR A 274 -18.27 -2.15 -8.87
N ILE A 275 -18.89 -2.61 -9.94
CA ILE A 275 -18.65 -3.93 -10.53
C ILE A 275 -17.92 -3.77 -11.87
N THR A 276 -16.91 -4.60 -12.13
CA THR A 276 -16.29 -4.71 -13.46
C THR A 276 -16.86 -5.95 -14.17
N PRO A 277 -17.78 -5.79 -15.13
CA PRO A 277 -18.32 -6.93 -15.85
C PRO A 277 -17.30 -7.47 -16.85
N VAL A 278 -17.22 -8.80 -16.99
CA VAL A 278 -16.36 -9.47 -17.96
C VAL A 278 -17.22 -10.37 -18.85
N ILE A 279 -17.11 -10.22 -20.16
CA ILE A 279 -17.70 -11.16 -21.11
C ILE A 279 -16.64 -12.20 -21.47
N ARG A 280 -16.93 -13.48 -21.23
CA ARG A 280 -16.06 -14.59 -21.58
C ARG A 280 -16.65 -15.43 -22.70
N ALA A 281 -15.79 -15.91 -23.57
CA ALA A 281 -16.11 -16.92 -24.57
C ALA A 281 -15.02 -17.97 -24.60
N VAL A 282 -15.37 -19.21 -24.91
CA VAL A 282 -14.41 -20.30 -25.11
C VAL A 282 -14.69 -20.96 -26.44
N SER A 283 -13.64 -21.26 -27.19
CA SER A 283 -13.78 -22.02 -28.44
C SER A 283 -14.18 -23.47 -28.10
N PRO A 284 -15.29 -23.99 -28.65
CA PRO A 284 -15.74 -25.36 -28.37
C PRO A 284 -14.68 -26.40 -28.76
N ASP A 285 -14.62 -27.52 -28.03
CA ASP A 285 -13.78 -28.65 -28.44
C ASP A 285 -14.36 -29.32 -29.69
N ILE A 286 -13.71 -29.09 -30.83
CA ILE A 286 -14.12 -29.62 -32.13
C ILE A 286 -13.42 -30.94 -32.49
N ARG A 287 -12.68 -31.56 -31.56
CA ARG A 287 -12.10 -32.89 -31.78
C ARG A 287 -13.23 -33.90 -31.99
N LEU A 288 -13.17 -34.64 -33.09
CA LEU A 288 -14.20 -35.62 -33.43
C LEU A 288 -14.12 -36.80 -32.45
N PRO A 289 -15.27 -37.32 -31.99
CA PRO A 289 -15.29 -38.43 -31.04
C PRO A 289 -14.79 -39.73 -31.67
N ASP A 290 -14.11 -40.55 -30.87
CA ASP A 290 -13.47 -41.82 -31.26
C ASP A 290 -14.08 -43.05 -30.54
N ASN A 291 -15.32 -42.93 -30.06
CA ASN A 291 -15.97 -43.95 -29.23
C ASN A 291 -17.32 -44.40 -29.81
N SER A 292 -17.83 -45.52 -29.32
CA SER A 292 -19.05 -46.15 -29.85
C SER A 292 -20.36 -45.39 -29.58
N LEU A 293 -20.34 -44.32 -28.77
CA LEU A 293 -21.54 -43.50 -28.52
C LEU A 293 -21.90 -42.64 -29.74
N TYR A 294 -20.92 -42.34 -30.61
CA TYR A 294 -21.10 -41.44 -31.74
C TYR A 294 -20.71 -42.11 -33.05
N GLN A 295 -21.38 -41.72 -34.14
CA GLN A 295 -21.06 -42.09 -35.50
C GLN A 295 -20.73 -40.83 -36.31
N LEU A 296 -19.69 -40.91 -37.14
CA LEU A 296 -19.31 -39.83 -38.04
C LEU A 296 -20.08 -39.97 -39.36
N GLN A 297 -20.75 -38.90 -39.76
CA GLN A 297 -21.53 -38.80 -40.99
C GLN A 297 -20.89 -37.75 -41.91
N PRO A 298 -19.75 -38.03 -42.59
CA PRO A 298 -19.07 -37.03 -43.42
C PRO A 298 -19.86 -36.65 -44.70
N GLY A 299 -20.78 -37.52 -45.15
CA GLY A 299 -21.63 -37.31 -46.34
C GLY A 299 -22.51 -36.05 -46.29
N SER A 300 -22.93 -35.57 -47.46
CA SER A 300 -23.78 -34.38 -47.60
C SER A 300 -25.27 -34.64 -47.33
N ASP A 301 -25.65 -35.90 -47.18
CA ASP A 301 -26.99 -36.40 -46.88
C ASP A 301 -27.38 -36.23 -45.40
N SER A 302 -26.40 -36.02 -44.52
CA SER A 302 -26.63 -35.71 -43.11
C SER A 302 -26.56 -34.21 -42.81
N HIS A 303 -27.46 -33.74 -41.96
CA HIS A 303 -27.50 -32.35 -41.46
C HIS A 303 -26.44 -32.07 -40.37
N TYR A 304 -25.81 -33.12 -39.83
CA TYR A 304 -24.80 -33.05 -38.79
C TYR A 304 -23.65 -34.01 -39.07
N LEU A 305 -22.44 -33.62 -38.67
CA LEU A 305 -21.22 -34.41 -38.86
C LEU A 305 -21.09 -35.53 -37.80
N VAL A 306 -21.53 -35.28 -36.58
CA VAL A 306 -21.50 -36.24 -35.47
C VAL A 306 -22.93 -36.59 -35.07
N GLU A 307 -23.29 -37.87 -35.17
CA GLU A 307 -24.59 -38.40 -34.78
C GLU A 307 -24.46 -39.29 -33.54
N THR A 308 -25.38 -39.18 -32.59
CA THR A 308 -25.42 -40.09 -31.45
C THR A 308 -26.01 -41.43 -31.88
N ASP A 309 -25.30 -42.52 -31.58
CA ASP A 309 -25.72 -43.86 -31.98
C ASP A 309 -27.08 -44.22 -31.33
N PRO A 310 -28.11 -44.54 -32.13
CA PRO A 310 -29.47 -44.83 -31.63
C PRO A 310 -29.57 -45.95 -30.60
N ARG A 311 -28.55 -46.80 -30.44
CA ARG A 311 -28.52 -47.83 -29.38
C ARG A 311 -28.37 -47.24 -27.98
N PHE A 312 -27.91 -46.00 -27.86
CA PHE A 312 -27.66 -45.32 -26.59
C PHE A 312 -28.69 -44.22 -26.28
N VAL A 313 -29.56 -43.89 -27.24
CA VAL A 313 -30.62 -42.88 -27.08
C VAL A 313 -31.98 -43.51 -27.38
N ASN A 314 -33.00 -43.23 -26.56
CA ASN A 314 -34.36 -43.79 -26.71
C ASN A 314 -35.15 -43.23 -27.92
N GLN A 315 -34.49 -42.91 -29.04
CA GLN A 315 -35.07 -42.23 -30.21
C GLN A 315 -35.74 -40.88 -29.87
N LYS A 316 -35.46 -40.31 -28.69
CA LYS A 316 -35.92 -38.99 -28.29
C LYS A 316 -35.35 -37.97 -29.29
N GLN A 317 -36.20 -37.12 -29.85
CA GLN A 317 -35.71 -35.93 -30.57
C GLN A 317 -35.22 -34.91 -29.55
N TRP A 318 -33.92 -34.64 -29.57
CA TRP A 318 -33.27 -33.68 -28.70
C TRP A 318 -33.35 -32.27 -29.30
N LEU A 319 -33.53 -31.26 -28.45
CA LEU A 319 -33.41 -29.87 -28.88
C LEU A 319 -32.01 -29.64 -29.48
N SER A 320 -31.98 -29.12 -30.70
CA SER A 320 -30.76 -28.83 -31.46
C SER A 320 -30.75 -27.36 -31.88
N SER A 321 -29.62 -26.91 -32.40
CA SER A 321 -29.44 -25.59 -32.99
C SER A 321 -30.33 -25.29 -34.21
N ASP A 322 -31.06 -26.28 -34.75
CA ASP A 322 -32.12 -26.05 -35.76
C ASP A 322 -33.15 -25.04 -35.24
N TYR A 323 -33.41 -25.08 -33.93
CA TYR A 323 -34.28 -24.14 -33.26
C TYR A 323 -33.86 -22.68 -33.50
N MET A 324 -32.56 -22.40 -33.34
CA MET A 324 -32.00 -21.06 -33.56
C MET A 324 -31.90 -20.70 -35.04
N GLN A 325 -31.48 -21.64 -35.89
CA GLN A 325 -31.37 -21.42 -37.34
C GLN A 325 -32.72 -21.05 -37.95
N ASN A 326 -33.77 -21.82 -37.65
CA ASN A 326 -35.13 -21.59 -38.13
C ASN A 326 -35.71 -20.26 -37.62
N ALA A 327 -35.25 -19.77 -36.47
CA ALA A 327 -35.69 -18.50 -35.91
C ALA A 327 -34.99 -17.27 -36.52
N LEU A 328 -33.82 -17.45 -37.14
CA LEU A 328 -32.98 -16.40 -37.71
C LEU A 328 -33.03 -16.34 -39.25
N THR A 329 -33.29 -17.45 -39.94
CA THR A 329 -33.42 -17.49 -41.40
C THR A 329 -34.42 -18.55 -41.84
N THR A 330 -35.15 -18.29 -42.93
CA THR A 330 -36.05 -19.25 -43.60
C THR A 330 -35.50 -19.74 -44.94
N ASP A 331 -34.27 -19.34 -45.30
CA ASP A 331 -33.62 -19.72 -46.55
C ASP A 331 -32.92 -21.07 -46.43
N SER A 332 -33.54 -22.11 -47.02
CA SER A 332 -33.01 -23.49 -47.02
C SER A 332 -31.65 -23.64 -47.70
N SER A 333 -31.24 -22.69 -48.55
CA SER A 333 -29.92 -22.71 -49.21
C SER A 333 -28.79 -22.22 -48.29
N ARG A 334 -29.12 -21.63 -47.14
CA ARG A 334 -28.19 -21.10 -46.13
C ARG A 334 -28.07 -21.98 -44.89
N ILE A 335 -28.74 -23.14 -44.85
CA ILE A 335 -28.64 -24.11 -43.76
C ILE A 335 -27.31 -24.87 -43.93
N LEU A 336 -26.33 -24.52 -43.12
CA LEU A 336 -25.02 -25.15 -43.13
C LEU A 336 -25.02 -26.42 -42.26
N LYS A 337 -24.18 -27.38 -42.64
CA LYS A 337 -23.99 -28.61 -41.88
C LYS A 337 -23.48 -28.29 -40.48
N ARG A 338 -23.98 -28.98 -39.45
CA ARG A 338 -23.59 -28.76 -38.05
C ARG A 338 -22.55 -29.74 -37.58
N LEU A 339 -21.86 -29.39 -36.50
CA LEU A 339 -20.89 -30.29 -35.89
C LEU A 339 -21.55 -31.57 -35.36
N GLY A 340 -22.71 -31.48 -34.72
CA GLY A 340 -23.40 -32.66 -34.21
C GLY A 340 -24.90 -32.54 -34.06
N ASP A 341 -25.55 -33.65 -33.70
CA ASP A 341 -26.96 -33.68 -33.35
C ASP A 341 -27.27 -32.94 -32.03
N GLY A 342 -28.55 -32.83 -31.67
CA GLY A 342 -28.96 -32.09 -30.47
C GLY A 342 -28.38 -32.62 -29.15
N TYR A 343 -28.11 -33.93 -29.05
CA TYR A 343 -27.49 -34.51 -27.85
C TYR A 343 -26.00 -34.15 -27.76
N TYR A 344 -25.27 -34.21 -28.89
CA TYR A 344 -23.88 -33.79 -28.98
C TYR A 344 -23.72 -32.29 -28.71
N GLU A 345 -24.58 -31.44 -29.31
CA GLU A 345 -24.54 -29.99 -29.12
C GLU A 345 -24.82 -29.57 -27.67
N GLN A 346 -25.79 -30.18 -26.99
CA GLN A 346 -26.05 -29.92 -25.57
C GLN A 346 -24.84 -30.26 -24.69
N ARG A 347 -24.12 -31.35 -25.00
CA ARG A 347 -22.84 -31.68 -24.34
C ARG A 347 -21.79 -30.59 -24.59
N LEU A 348 -21.62 -30.13 -25.83
CA LEU A 348 -20.66 -29.07 -26.16
C LEU A 348 -20.97 -27.79 -25.37
N VAL A 349 -22.23 -27.36 -25.35
CA VAL A 349 -22.66 -26.16 -24.63
C VAL A 349 -22.46 -26.31 -23.12
N ARG A 350 -22.81 -27.46 -22.54
CA ARG A 350 -22.55 -27.76 -21.13
C ARG A 350 -21.08 -27.65 -20.77
N ASP A 351 -20.19 -28.26 -21.57
CA ASP A 351 -18.75 -28.27 -21.29
C ASP A 351 -18.18 -26.84 -21.36
N GLN A 352 -18.63 -26.02 -22.31
CA GLN A 352 -18.29 -24.58 -22.37
C GLN A 352 -18.77 -23.82 -21.12
N ILE A 353 -19.99 -24.08 -20.66
CA ILE A 353 -20.55 -23.41 -19.47
C ILE A 353 -19.77 -23.78 -18.21
N ILE A 354 -19.38 -25.05 -18.05
CA ILE A 354 -18.52 -25.48 -16.95
C ILE A 354 -17.17 -24.75 -17.01
N GLN A 355 -16.56 -24.64 -18.19
CA GLN A 355 -15.29 -23.93 -18.37
C GLN A 355 -15.39 -22.42 -18.13
N LEU A 356 -16.51 -21.80 -18.47
CA LEU A 356 -16.71 -20.35 -18.36
C LEU A 356 -17.19 -19.92 -16.96
N THR A 357 -17.93 -20.79 -16.26
CA THR A 357 -18.65 -20.40 -15.03
C THR A 357 -18.28 -21.23 -13.80
N GLY A 358 -17.69 -22.42 -13.99
CA GLY A 358 -17.42 -23.42 -12.95
C GLY A 358 -18.65 -24.22 -12.51
N ASN A 359 -19.82 -23.91 -13.06
CA ASN A 359 -21.09 -24.56 -12.75
C ASN A 359 -21.58 -25.36 -13.96
N ARG A 360 -22.35 -26.42 -13.72
CA ARG A 360 -23.04 -27.13 -14.80
C ARG A 360 -24.18 -26.28 -15.39
N TYR A 361 -24.87 -25.55 -14.52
CA TYR A 361 -26.02 -24.72 -14.86
C TYR A 361 -25.79 -23.25 -14.50
N ILE A 362 -26.11 -22.37 -15.45
CA ILE A 362 -26.25 -20.93 -15.23
C ILE A 362 -27.49 -20.69 -14.35
N SER A 363 -27.52 -19.57 -13.63
CA SER A 363 -28.66 -19.19 -12.78
C SER A 363 -29.98 -19.21 -13.58
N GLY A 364 -31.05 -19.76 -12.98
CA GLY A 364 -32.37 -19.87 -13.60
C GLY A 364 -32.63 -21.17 -14.38
N TYR A 365 -31.62 -22.03 -14.59
CA TYR A 365 -31.78 -23.31 -15.30
C TYR A 365 -31.45 -24.51 -14.40
N GLY A 366 -32.02 -25.68 -14.74
CA GLY A 366 -31.83 -26.94 -14.03
C GLY A 366 -31.64 -28.17 -14.92
N SER A 367 -31.60 -27.99 -16.25
CA SER A 367 -31.38 -29.06 -17.22
C SER A 367 -30.58 -28.56 -18.42
N ASP A 368 -29.87 -29.47 -19.10
CA ASP A 368 -29.06 -29.13 -20.27
C ASP A 368 -29.96 -28.62 -21.43
N GLU A 369 -31.17 -29.19 -21.58
CA GLU A 369 -32.13 -28.82 -22.64
C GLU A 369 -32.76 -27.44 -22.41
N ASP A 370 -33.19 -27.13 -21.18
CA ASP A 370 -33.80 -25.83 -20.86
C ASP A 370 -32.79 -24.70 -20.94
N GLN A 371 -31.57 -24.94 -20.43
CA GLN A 371 -30.46 -24.00 -20.54
C GLN A 371 -30.11 -23.73 -22.00
N TYR A 372 -30.00 -24.78 -22.82
CA TYR A 372 -29.67 -24.60 -24.21
C TYR A 372 -30.73 -23.80 -24.96
N ARG A 373 -32.01 -24.08 -24.69
CA ARG A 373 -33.14 -23.30 -25.22
C ARG A 373 -33.06 -21.83 -24.81
N GLY A 374 -32.84 -21.56 -23.53
CA GLY A 374 -32.77 -20.20 -22.99
C GLY A 374 -31.63 -19.38 -23.59
N LEU A 375 -30.44 -19.98 -23.69
CA LEU A 375 -29.28 -19.34 -24.32
C LEU A 375 -29.48 -19.09 -25.81
N MET A 376 -30.12 -20.01 -26.53
CA MET A 376 -30.51 -19.79 -27.93
C MET A 376 -31.57 -18.70 -28.07
N ASN A 377 -32.55 -18.63 -27.17
CA ASN A 377 -33.55 -17.55 -27.16
C ASN A 377 -32.88 -16.17 -27.01
N ASN A 378 -31.96 -16.05 -26.04
CA ASN A 378 -31.19 -14.83 -25.86
C ASN A 378 -30.32 -14.51 -27.09
N GLY A 379 -29.70 -15.54 -27.68
CA GLY A 379 -28.93 -15.42 -28.93
C GLY A 379 -29.78 -14.96 -30.13
N VAL A 380 -30.99 -15.50 -30.31
CA VAL A 380 -31.93 -15.09 -31.36
C VAL A 380 -32.38 -13.64 -31.14
N ALA A 381 -32.70 -13.28 -29.90
CA ALA A 381 -33.11 -11.91 -29.56
C ALA A 381 -31.98 -10.91 -29.85
N PHE A 382 -30.76 -11.23 -29.41
CA PHE A 382 -29.57 -10.43 -29.68
C PHE A 382 -29.25 -10.34 -31.17
N GLY A 383 -29.29 -11.48 -31.88
CA GLY A 383 -29.04 -11.55 -33.32
C GLY A 383 -29.99 -10.70 -34.15
N LYS A 384 -31.29 -10.68 -33.80
CA LYS A 384 -32.28 -9.81 -34.45
C LYS A 384 -32.11 -8.33 -34.08
N ALA A 385 -31.75 -8.03 -32.84
CA ALA A 385 -31.58 -6.66 -32.38
C ALA A 385 -30.38 -5.95 -33.05
N TYR A 386 -29.32 -6.71 -33.38
CA TYR A 386 -28.07 -6.20 -33.95
C TYR A 386 -27.78 -6.66 -35.38
N ASP A 387 -28.77 -7.23 -36.07
CA ASP A 387 -28.71 -7.72 -37.47
C ASP A 387 -27.48 -8.61 -37.73
N LEU A 388 -27.29 -9.62 -36.88
CA LEU A 388 -26.13 -10.50 -36.95
C LEU A 388 -26.31 -11.61 -38.00
N GLU A 389 -25.23 -11.86 -38.75
CA GLU A 389 -25.19 -12.95 -39.72
C GLU A 389 -24.79 -14.29 -39.07
N LEU A 390 -25.57 -15.33 -39.35
CA LEU A 390 -25.33 -16.68 -38.86
C LEU A 390 -24.00 -17.24 -39.39
N GLY A 391 -23.21 -17.89 -38.54
CA GLY A 391 -21.91 -18.46 -38.90
C GLY A 391 -20.74 -17.48 -38.74
N VAL A 392 -21.01 -16.21 -38.44
CA VAL A 392 -20.00 -15.19 -38.14
C VAL A 392 -19.89 -15.04 -36.62
N ALA A 393 -18.66 -15.12 -36.06
CA ALA A 393 -18.42 -14.91 -34.63
C ALA A 393 -18.70 -13.46 -34.20
N LEU A 394 -19.02 -13.24 -32.91
CA LEU A 394 -19.21 -11.89 -32.41
C LEU A 394 -17.90 -11.10 -32.47
N THR A 395 -18.00 -9.82 -32.83
CA THR A 395 -16.89 -8.88 -32.64
C THR A 395 -16.80 -8.47 -31.17
N PRO A 396 -15.63 -8.05 -30.67
CA PRO A 396 -15.51 -7.52 -29.31
C PRO A 396 -16.46 -6.33 -29.03
N ALA A 397 -16.73 -5.49 -30.03
CA ALA A 397 -17.73 -4.42 -29.91
C ALA A 397 -19.16 -4.98 -29.70
N GLN A 398 -19.53 -6.05 -30.41
CA GLN A 398 -20.81 -6.73 -30.21
C GLN A 398 -20.86 -7.44 -28.85
N MET A 399 -19.78 -8.08 -28.43
CA MET A 399 -19.68 -8.71 -27.11
C MET A 399 -19.93 -7.71 -25.98
N ALA A 400 -19.42 -6.48 -26.11
CA ALA A 400 -19.64 -5.41 -25.11
C ALA A 400 -21.12 -5.01 -24.94
N LEU A 401 -21.97 -5.33 -25.92
CA LEU A 401 -23.40 -5.04 -25.89
C LEU A 401 -24.23 -6.17 -25.27
N LEU A 402 -23.60 -7.28 -24.89
CA LEU A 402 -24.30 -8.40 -24.26
C LEU A 402 -24.81 -8.03 -22.86
N THR A 403 -26.12 -8.14 -22.70
CA THR A 403 -26.80 -7.95 -21.40
C THR A 403 -27.09 -9.26 -20.69
N SER A 404 -27.04 -10.38 -21.39
CA SER A 404 -27.33 -11.74 -20.91
C SER A 404 -26.40 -12.77 -21.56
N ASP A 405 -26.33 -13.96 -20.97
CA ASP A 405 -25.60 -15.10 -21.54
C ASP A 405 -26.31 -15.60 -22.80
N ILE A 406 -25.54 -15.91 -23.84
CA ILE A 406 -26.08 -16.40 -25.12
C ILE A 406 -25.34 -17.62 -25.64
N VAL A 407 -26.01 -18.36 -26.53
CA VAL A 407 -25.35 -19.21 -27.52
C VAL A 407 -25.47 -18.56 -28.89
N TRP A 408 -24.37 -18.55 -29.63
CA TRP A 408 -24.31 -18.11 -31.02
C TRP A 408 -23.66 -19.17 -31.90
N LEU A 409 -24.13 -19.33 -33.14
CA LEU A 409 -23.59 -20.32 -34.08
C LEU A 409 -22.47 -19.73 -34.93
N VAL A 410 -21.30 -20.37 -34.87
CA VAL A 410 -20.08 -19.91 -35.55
C VAL A 410 -19.57 -21.00 -36.50
N ASN A 411 -19.10 -20.61 -37.68
CA ASN A 411 -18.47 -21.52 -38.63
C ASN A 411 -17.09 -21.96 -38.12
N GLN A 412 -16.86 -23.28 -38.06
CA GLN A 412 -15.58 -23.89 -37.70
C GLN A 412 -15.17 -24.92 -38.74
N THR A 413 -13.86 -25.04 -38.98
CA THR A 413 -13.31 -26.05 -39.88
C THR A 413 -12.80 -27.24 -39.08
N VAL A 414 -13.43 -28.40 -39.25
CA VAL A 414 -13.05 -29.66 -38.59
C VAL A 414 -12.20 -30.50 -39.53
N THR A 415 -11.21 -31.20 -38.97
CA THR A 415 -10.38 -32.16 -39.70
C THR A 415 -10.92 -33.56 -39.47
N LEU A 416 -11.26 -34.27 -40.54
CA LEU A 416 -11.77 -35.64 -40.55
C LEU A 416 -10.63 -36.66 -40.30
N PRO A 417 -10.94 -37.90 -39.89
CA PRO A 417 -9.92 -38.94 -39.65
C PRO A 417 -9.04 -39.26 -40.87
N ASP A 418 -9.54 -39.00 -42.08
CA ASP A 418 -8.82 -39.18 -43.35
C ASP A 418 -7.93 -37.98 -43.72
N GLY A 419 -7.89 -36.93 -42.89
CA GLY A 419 -7.13 -35.70 -43.09
C GLY A 419 -7.84 -34.64 -43.94
N THR A 420 -9.04 -34.92 -44.47
CA THR A 420 -9.84 -33.90 -45.18
C THR A 420 -10.48 -32.91 -44.21
N GLN A 421 -10.87 -31.73 -44.70
CA GLN A 421 -11.47 -30.68 -43.87
C GLN A 421 -12.91 -30.38 -44.29
N GLN A 422 -13.77 -30.12 -43.32
CA GLN A 422 -15.17 -29.76 -43.52
C GLN A 422 -15.56 -28.57 -42.64
N THR A 423 -16.22 -27.57 -43.21
CA THR A 423 -16.78 -26.43 -42.44
C THR A 423 -18.15 -26.82 -41.88
N VAL A 424 -18.35 -26.58 -40.59
CA VAL A 424 -19.60 -26.85 -39.88
C VAL A 424 -19.98 -25.71 -38.94
N LEU A 425 -21.27 -25.57 -38.65
CA LEU A 425 -21.77 -24.70 -37.58
C LEU A 425 -21.55 -25.34 -36.21
N VAL A 426 -21.07 -24.52 -35.27
CA VAL A 426 -20.80 -24.92 -33.89
C VAL A 426 -21.46 -23.95 -32.91
N PRO A 427 -22.19 -24.44 -31.89
CA PRO A 427 -22.72 -23.57 -30.83
C PRO A 427 -21.58 -23.08 -29.92
N GLN A 428 -21.41 -21.76 -29.85
CA GLN A 428 -20.44 -21.08 -29.00
C GLN A 428 -21.15 -20.26 -27.90
N VAL A 429 -20.70 -20.42 -26.66
CA VAL A 429 -21.25 -19.73 -25.50
C VAL A 429 -20.51 -18.42 -25.26
N TYR A 430 -21.26 -17.35 -25.02
CA TYR A 430 -20.75 -16.07 -24.53
C TYR A 430 -21.40 -15.82 -23.17
N ALA A 431 -20.60 -15.86 -22.12
CA ALA A 431 -21.05 -15.73 -20.74
C ALA A 431 -20.62 -14.39 -20.13
N LYS A 432 -21.54 -13.72 -19.46
CA LYS A 432 -21.29 -12.51 -18.68
C LYS A 432 -21.01 -12.92 -17.24
N VAL A 433 -19.77 -12.71 -16.81
CA VAL A 433 -19.27 -13.06 -15.47
C VAL A 433 -18.69 -11.84 -14.78
N LYS A 434 -18.34 -11.95 -13.49
CA LYS A 434 -17.68 -10.90 -12.73
C LYS A 434 -16.16 -11.03 -12.86
N GLU A 435 -15.44 -9.92 -12.77
CA GLU A 435 -13.98 -9.96 -12.59
C GLU A 435 -13.64 -10.73 -11.29
N GLY A 436 -12.73 -11.70 -11.37
CA GLY A 436 -12.44 -12.65 -10.27
C GLY A 436 -13.23 -13.97 -10.31
N ASP A 437 -14.22 -14.14 -11.20
CA ASP A 437 -14.81 -15.45 -11.48
C ASP A 437 -13.81 -16.40 -12.17
N LEU A 438 -14.10 -17.71 -12.09
CA LEU A 438 -13.27 -18.83 -12.60
C LEU A 438 -12.62 -18.50 -13.95
N THR A 439 -11.31 -18.73 -14.06
CA THR A 439 -10.55 -18.55 -15.30
C THR A 439 -10.49 -19.82 -16.16
N GLY A 440 -11.29 -20.83 -15.86
CA GLY A 440 -11.45 -22.03 -16.68
C GLY A 440 -10.40 -23.14 -16.55
N ASP A 441 -9.33 -22.90 -15.78
CA ASP A 441 -8.14 -23.75 -15.81
C ASP A 441 -7.74 -24.33 -14.45
N GLY A 442 -7.16 -25.53 -14.49
CA GLY A 442 -6.74 -26.30 -13.33
C GLY A 442 -7.84 -27.15 -12.70
N ALA A 443 -7.61 -27.62 -11.48
CA ALA A 443 -8.54 -28.49 -10.76
C ALA A 443 -9.82 -27.76 -10.33
N LEU A 444 -10.99 -28.29 -10.70
CA LEU A 444 -12.31 -27.74 -10.36
C LEU A 444 -13.16 -28.76 -9.59
N ILE A 445 -13.73 -28.32 -8.47
CA ILE A 445 -14.86 -28.98 -7.81
C ILE A 445 -16.03 -28.01 -7.79
N GLY A 446 -17.09 -28.32 -8.54
CA GLY A 446 -18.23 -27.45 -8.78
C GLY A 446 -19.57 -28.08 -8.36
N GLY A 447 -20.51 -27.26 -7.90
CA GLY A 447 -21.87 -27.71 -7.58
C GLY A 447 -22.88 -26.57 -7.56
N GLY A 448 -24.17 -26.86 -7.71
CA GLY A 448 -25.21 -25.93 -7.26
C GLY A 448 -25.04 -25.63 -5.77
N SER A 449 -24.68 -26.64 -4.99
CA SER A 449 -24.04 -26.48 -3.68
C SER A 449 -22.93 -27.51 -3.50
N VAL A 450 -21.86 -27.16 -2.81
CA VAL A 450 -20.78 -28.08 -2.42
C VAL A 450 -20.84 -28.26 -0.90
N ALA A 451 -20.98 -29.50 -0.43
CA ALA A 451 -21.13 -29.85 0.98
C ALA A 451 -20.26 -31.07 1.33
N LEU A 452 -18.97 -30.83 1.58
CA LEU A 452 -17.97 -31.89 1.79
C LEU A 452 -17.52 -31.97 3.25
N ASN A 453 -17.54 -33.17 3.82
CA ASN A 453 -17.07 -33.44 5.17
C ASN A 453 -15.87 -34.39 5.14
N ALA A 454 -14.69 -33.83 5.44
CA ALA A 454 -13.43 -34.53 5.55
C ALA A 454 -13.10 -34.89 7.01
N ARG A 455 -12.73 -36.17 7.24
CA ARG A 455 -12.24 -36.64 8.55
C ARG A 455 -10.81 -36.17 8.86
N ASN A 456 -10.03 -35.88 7.82
CA ASN A 456 -8.69 -35.33 7.86
C ASN A 456 -8.71 -33.98 7.13
N ASP A 457 -7.70 -33.68 6.33
CA ASP A 457 -7.49 -32.36 5.77
C ASP A 457 -8.17 -32.14 4.42
N ILE A 458 -8.44 -30.86 4.14
CA ILE A 458 -8.79 -30.36 2.80
C ILE A 458 -7.65 -29.47 2.33
N THR A 459 -7.05 -29.83 1.20
CA THR A 459 -6.04 -29.01 0.51
C THR A 459 -6.60 -28.55 -0.83
N ASN A 460 -6.74 -27.24 -1.01
CA ASN A 460 -7.20 -26.63 -2.24
C ASN A 460 -6.14 -25.69 -2.83
N SER A 461 -5.59 -26.03 -3.99
CA SER A 461 -4.85 -25.09 -4.84
C SER A 461 -5.56 -24.80 -6.17
N GLY A 462 -6.64 -25.52 -6.48
CA GLY A 462 -7.54 -25.24 -7.60
C GLY A 462 -8.74 -24.38 -7.21
N THR A 463 -9.89 -24.64 -7.81
CA THR A 463 -11.16 -23.99 -7.47
C THR A 463 -12.15 -24.95 -6.84
N ILE A 464 -12.77 -24.53 -5.73
CA ILE A 464 -13.97 -25.14 -5.16
C ILE A 464 -15.10 -24.10 -5.23
N LYS A 465 -16.16 -24.39 -5.99
CA LYS A 465 -17.25 -23.44 -6.23
C LYS A 465 -18.62 -24.08 -6.04
N GLY A 466 -19.41 -23.50 -5.15
CA GLY A 466 -20.83 -23.80 -5.00
C GLY A 466 -21.64 -22.59 -5.41
N ARG A 467 -22.56 -22.69 -6.38
CA ARG A 467 -23.37 -21.55 -6.81
C ARG A 467 -24.10 -20.89 -5.63
N ASP A 468 -24.79 -21.70 -4.85
CA ASP A 468 -25.64 -21.25 -3.75
C ASP A 468 -24.89 -21.34 -2.40
N VAL A 469 -24.27 -22.48 -2.11
CA VAL A 469 -23.54 -22.74 -0.86
C VAL A 469 -22.25 -23.53 -1.11
N THR A 470 -21.16 -23.10 -0.48
CA THR A 470 -19.94 -23.89 -0.33
C THR A 470 -19.68 -24.15 1.15
N GLN A 471 -19.97 -25.37 1.59
CA GLN A 471 -19.77 -25.83 2.95
C GLN A 471 -18.68 -26.91 2.99
N LEU A 472 -17.60 -26.63 3.72
CA LEU A 472 -16.49 -27.56 3.89
C LEU A 472 -16.23 -27.79 5.38
N THR A 473 -16.10 -29.05 5.78
CA THR A 473 -15.71 -29.44 7.15
C THR A 473 -14.46 -30.30 7.10
N ALA A 474 -13.44 -30.01 7.91
CA ALA A 474 -12.16 -30.72 7.90
C ALA A 474 -11.51 -30.80 9.29
N GLN A 475 -10.41 -31.54 9.39
CA GLN A 475 -9.45 -31.43 10.48
C GLN A 475 -8.75 -30.08 10.35
N SER A 476 -8.01 -29.86 9.26
CA SER A 476 -7.50 -28.57 8.82
C SER A 476 -7.86 -28.28 7.37
N LEU A 477 -8.00 -27.00 7.02
CA LEU A 477 -8.28 -26.55 5.65
C LEU A 477 -7.17 -25.62 5.18
N THR A 478 -6.48 -26.00 4.10
CA THR A 478 -5.47 -25.15 3.45
C THR A 478 -5.97 -24.73 2.07
N ASN A 479 -6.15 -23.44 1.88
CA ASN A 479 -6.47 -22.82 0.60
C ASN A 479 -5.27 -22.03 0.07
N SER A 480 -4.83 -22.37 -1.12
CA SER A 480 -3.90 -21.59 -1.94
C SER A 480 -4.45 -21.41 -3.35
N GLY A 481 -5.76 -21.60 -3.55
CA GLY A 481 -6.48 -21.40 -4.80
C GLY A 481 -7.72 -20.55 -4.55
N TYR A 482 -8.86 -20.92 -5.15
CA TYR A 482 -10.12 -20.21 -5.03
C TYR A 482 -11.17 -21.05 -4.32
N ILE A 483 -11.88 -20.44 -3.37
CA ILE A 483 -13.10 -20.99 -2.79
C ILE A 483 -14.20 -19.95 -2.95
N SER A 484 -15.28 -20.28 -3.66
CA SER A 484 -16.32 -19.30 -4.00
C SER A 484 -17.75 -19.83 -3.98
N GLY A 485 -18.71 -18.91 -3.89
CA GLY A 485 -20.14 -19.20 -3.85
C GLY A 485 -20.99 -18.08 -3.26
N ASN A 486 -22.31 -18.19 -3.28
CA ASN A 486 -23.15 -17.15 -2.67
C ASN A 486 -23.02 -17.14 -1.13
N THR A 487 -22.97 -18.30 -0.49
CA THR A 487 -22.68 -18.45 0.95
C THR A 487 -21.52 -19.42 1.17
N ILE A 488 -20.51 -19.01 1.92
CA ILE A 488 -19.35 -19.84 2.29
C ILE A 488 -19.40 -20.18 3.78
N ASN A 489 -19.32 -21.47 4.10
CA ASN A 489 -19.22 -21.98 5.47
C ASN A 489 -18.05 -22.96 5.59
N LEU A 490 -16.91 -22.49 6.07
CA LEU A 490 -15.73 -23.34 6.29
C LEU A 490 -15.57 -23.63 7.78
N THR A 491 -15.45 -24.89 8.14
CA THR A 491 -15.26 -25.33 9.53
C THR A 491 -14.08 -26.29 9.63
N ALA A 492 -13.09 -25.94 10.44
CA ALA A 492 -11.95 -26.80 10.74
C ALA A 492 -11.90 -27.13 12.23
N ARG A 493 -11.63 -28.39 12.58
CA ARG A 493 -11.38 -28.80 13.97
C ARG A 493 -10.09 -28.20 14.54
N GLN A 494 -9.14 -27.89 13.67
CA GLN A 494 -7.87 -27.26 13.99
C GLN A 494 -7.78 -25.92 13.24
N ASP A 495 -7.16 -25.89 12.06
CA ASP A 495 -6.78 -24.62 11.44
C ASP A 495 -7.45 -24.37 10.09
N ILE A 496 -7.62 -23.09 9.76
CA ILE A 496 -7.92 -22.63 8.41
C ILE A 496 -6.78 -21.72 7.95
N THR A 497 -6.10 -22.12 6.88
CA THR A 497 -4.98 -21.38 6.30
C THR A 497 -5.32 -20.95 4.88
N ASN A 498 -5.34 -19.66 4.61
CA ASN A 498 -5.44 -19.06 3.29
C ASN A 498 -4.09 -18.46 2.88
N LEU A 499 -3.31 -19.19 2.07
CA LEU A 499 -1.94 -18.84 1.70
C LEU A 499 -1.85 -18.43 0.23
N GLY A 500 -1.82 -17.11 -0.01
CA GLY A 500 -1.89 -16.51 -1.34
C GLY A 500 -3.15 -16.93 -2.12
N GLY A 501 -4.21 -17.35 -1.44
CA GLY A 501 -5.47 -17.81 -2.03
C GLY A 501 -6.60 -16.80 -1.83
N VAL A 502 -7.73 -17.05 -2.49
CA VAL A 502 -8.93 -16.21 -2.39
C VAL A 502 -10.12 -17.03 -1.88
N ILE A 503 -10.84 -16.48 -0.91
CA ILE A 503 -12.12 -16.98 -0.43
C ILE A 503 -13.17 -15.89 -0.66
N SER A 504 -14.18 -16.13 -1.48
CA SER A 504 -15.14 -15.08 -1.89
C SER A 504 -16.59 -15.55 -1.78
N GLY A 505 -17.41 -14.80 -1.05
CA GLY A 505 -18.85 -14.98 -0.95
C GLY A 505 -19.62 -13.82 -1.55
N ASP A 506 -20.79 -14.05 -2.16
CA ASP A 506 -21.68 -12.92 -2.50
C ASP A 506 -22.43 -12.44 -1.24
N LYS A 507 -23.17 -13.31 -0.55
CA LYS A 507 -23.96 -12.93 0.64
C LYS A 507 -23.21 -13.10 1.95
N GLN A 508 -22.42 -14.16 2.09
CA GLN A 508 -21.80 -14.50 3.36
C GLN A 508 -20.49 -15.28 3.20
N VAL A 509 -19.53 -14.97 4.07
CA VAL A 509 -18.36 -15.81 4.36
C VAL A 509 -18.26 -16.05 5.86
N SER A 510 -18.28 -17.32 6.27
CA SER A 510 -18.09 -17.74 7.66
C SER A 510 -16.95 -18.76 7.76
N LEU A 511 -15.90 -18.39 8.50
CA LEU A 511 -14.72 -19.20 8.75
C LEU A 511 -14.66 -19.51 10.25
N LEU A 512 -14.75 -20.80 10.61
CA LEU A 512 -14.70 -21.27 12.01
C LEU A 512 -13.57 -22.27 12.20
N ALA A 513 -12.57 -21.92 13.02
CA ALA A 513 -11.43 -22.77 13.34
C ALA A 513 -11.43 -23.14 14.84
N GLY A 514 -11.23 -24.43 15.13
CA GLY A 514 -11.04 -24.91 16.49
C GLY A 514 -9.70 -24.53 17.11
N ARG A 515 -8.77 -23.99 16.32
CA ARG A 515 -7.50 -23.43 16.75
C ARG A 515 -7.23 -22.08 16.07
N ASP A 516 -6.55 -22.05 14.92
CA ASP A 516 -6.11 -20.78 14.32
C ASP A 516 -6.73 -20.51 12.93
N ILE A 517 -6.92 -19.23 12.59
CA ILE A 517 -7.15 -18.78 11.22
C ILE A 517 -5.94 -17.96 10.77
N THR A 518 -5.32 -18.34 9.66
CA THR A 518 -4.21 -17.58 9.06
C THR A 518 -4.57 -17.22 7.63
N SER A 519 -4.54 -15.92 7.29
CA SER A 519 -4.59 -15.45 5.90
C SER A 519 -3.34 -14.65 5.61
N GLN A 520 -2.54 -15.10 4.64
CA GLN A 520 -1.22 -14.55 4.42
C GLN A 520 -0.84 -14.57 2.95
N SER A 521 -0.38 -13.43 2.43
CA SER A 521 0.23 -13.35 1.10
C SER A 521 1.57 -14.08 1.06
N THR A 522 1.99 -14.59 -0.09
CA THR A 522 3.29 -15.26 -0.22
C THR A 522 4.38 -14.28 -0.64
N LEU A 523 5.63 -14.56 -0.26
CA LEU A 523 6.81 -13.84 -0.71
C LEU A 523 7.61 -14.72 -1.68
N ARG A 524 8.31 -14.08 -2.61
CA ARG A 524 9.27 -14.73 -3.50
C ARG A 524 10.51 -13.86 -3.67
N GLY A 525 11.60 -14.53 -4.07
CA GLY A 525 12.93 -13.94 -4.13
C GLY A 525 13.82 -14.47 -3.00
N ASP A 526 14.96 -13.82 -2.80
CA ASP A 526 15.94 -14.19 -1.79
C ASP A 526 16.06 -13.10 -0.70
N GLY A 527 17.18 -13.07 0.02
CA GLY A 527 17.44 -12.03 1.02
C GLY A 527 17.82 -10.67 0.42
N THR A 528 18.10 -10.58 -0.88
CA THR A 528 18.53 -9.36 -1.56
C THR A 528 17.44 -8.73 -2.41
N ASP A 529 16.62 -9.54 -3.09
CA ASP A 529 15.43 -9.08 -3.80
C ASP A 529 14.24 -9.92 -3.37
N ARG A 530 13.19 -9.30 -2.83
CA ARG A 530 12.01 -9.96 -2.29
C ARG A 530 10.73 -9.16 -2.56
N TRP A 531 9.74 -9.79 -3.18
CA TRP A 531 8.45 -9.17 -3.49
C TRP A 531 7.29 -10.05 -3.03
N ILE A 532 6.10 -9.47 -2.99
CA ILE A 532 4.85 -10.21 -2.80
C ILE A 532 4.60 -11.04 -4.06
N ASP A 533 4.54 -12.35 -3.89
CA ASP A 533 4.36 -13.31 -4.97
C ASP A 533 2.88 -13.53 -5.28
N ARG A 534 2.07 -13.85 -4.26
CA ARG A 534 0.63 -14.07 -4.41
C ARG A 534 -0.13 -13.41 -3.27
N PRO A 535 -1.07 -12.50 -3.55
CA PRO A 535 -1.89 -11.89 -2.51
C PRO A 535 -2.88 -12.90 -1.92
N ALA A 536 -3.17 -12.79 -0.62
CA ALA A 536 -4.24 -13.52 0.04
C ALA A 536 -5.45 -12.61 0.28
N GLY A 537 -6.64 -13.11 -0.07
CA GLY A 537 -7.88 -12.33 -0.03
C GLY A 537 -9.07 -13.09 0.58
N ILE A 538 -9.90 -12.39 1.37
CA ILE A 538 -11.19 -12.91 1.85
C ILE A 538 -12.28 -11.85 1.64
N TYR A 539 -13.32 -12.17 0.88
CA TYR A 539 -14.26 -11.18 0.36
C TYR A 539 -15.73 -11.55 0.58
N VAL A 540 -16.55 -10.54 0.84
CA VAL A 540 -18.00 -10.56 0.68
C VAL A 540 -18.44 -9.42 -0.24
N GLN A 541 -19.17 -9.74 -1.31
CA GLN A 541 -19.47 -8.77 -2.37
C GLN A 541 -20.86 -8.14 -2.27
N GLY A 542 -21.83 -8.73 -1.57
CA GLY A 542 -23.21 -8.28 -1.54
C GLY A 542 -23.45 -7.04 -0.67
N THR A 543 -24.53 -6.31 -0.98
CA THR A 543 -24.91 -5.04 -0.34
C THR A 543 -25.25 -5.14 1.15
N ASP A 544 -25.79 -6.29 1.59
CA ASP A 544 -26.08 -6.63 2.99
C ASP A 544 -25.16 -7.80 3.47
N GLY A 545 -23.93 -7.83 2.98
CA GLY A 545 -22.99 -8.95 3.19
C GLY A 545 -22.64 -9.22 4.66
N ALA A 546 -22.43 -10.49 5.02
CA ALA A 546 -21.95 -10.90 6.33
C ALA A 546 -20.58 -11.62 6.25
N LEU A 547 -19.54 -11.02 6.81
CA LEU A 547 -18.20 -11.63 6.91
C LEU A 547 -17.91 -11.97 8.37
N THR A 548 -17.66 -13.25 8.67
CA THR A 548 -17.29 -13.72 10.02
C THR A 548 -16.05 -14.60 9.99
N LEU A 549 -15.02 -14.18 10.72
CA LEU A 549 -13.84 -15.00 11.05
C LEU A 549 -13.87 -15.31 12.55
N SER A 550 -13.83 -16.59 12.93
CA SER A 550 -13.86 -17.01 14.33
C SER A 550 -12.87 -18.13 14.59
N ALA A 551 -11.89 -17.88 15.47
CA ALA A 551 -10.89 -18.85 15.88
C ALA A 551 -10.89 -18.99 17.41
N LEU A 552 -10.80 -20.23 17.94
CA LEU A 552 -10.70 -20.43 19.38
C LEU A 552 -9.36 -19.99 19.97
N ASN A 553 -8.29 -19.97 19.17
CA ASN A 553 -7.00 -19.39 19.52
C ASN A 553 -6.79 -18.08 18.76
N ASN A 554 -5.98 -18.08 17.70
CA ASN A 554 -5.49 -16.84 17.10
C ASN A 554 -6.04 -16.62 15.70
N ILE A 555 -6.15 -15.35 15.32
CA ILE A 555 -6.33 -14.95 13.92
C ILE A 555 -5.11 -14.13 13.50
N THR A 556 -4.43 -14.57 12.44
CA THR A 556 -3.29 -13.86 11.85
C THR A 556 -3.58 -13.47 10.41
N LEU A 557 -3.56 -12.17 10.14
CA LEU A 557 -3.64 -11.59 8.81
C LEU A 557 -2.29 -10.96 8.50
N ALA A 558 -1.58 -11.41 7.46
CA ALA A 558 -0.24 -10.92 7.13
C ALA A 558 -0.15 -10.50 5.66
N ALA A 559 -0.06 -9.18 5.43
CA ALA A 559 -0.26 -8.58 4.11
C ALA A 559 -1.50 -9.12 3.38
N SER A 560 -2.55 -9.48 4.14
CA SER A 560 -3.79 -10.04 3.61
C SER A 560 -4.81 -8.93 3.42
N ASP A 561 -5.67 -9.11 2.44
CA ASP A 561 -6.76 -8.20 2.18
C ASP A 561 -8.11 -8.84 2.52
N ILE A 562 -8.93 -8.13 3.29
CA ILE A 562 -10.24 -8.57 3.76
C ILE A 562 -11.28 -7.52 3.36
N GLY A 563 -12.27 -7.91 2.56
CA GLY A 563 -13.27 -6.97 2.04
C GLY A 563 -14.70 -7.42 2.34
N ASN A 564 -15.57 -6.48 2.71
CA ASN A 564 -17.01 -6.67 2.74
C ASN A 564 -17.69 -5.41 2.19
N ALA A 565 -18.08 -5.43 0.92
CA ALA A 565 -18.34 -4.21 0.14
C ALA A 565 -19.66 -3.49 0.49
N GLY A 566 -20.61 -4.17 1.11
CA GLY A 566 -21.95 -3.61 1.33
C GLY A 566 -21.99 -2.49 2.38
N GLU A 567 -22.69 -1.38 2.11
CA GLU A 567 -22.86 -0.27 3.08
C GLU A 567 -23.62 -0.70 4.35
N LYS A 568 -24.53 -1.68 4.22
CA LYS A 568 -25.29 -2.26 5.32
C LYS A 568 -24.68 -3.57 5.83
N SER A 569 -23.48 -3.89 5.37
CA SER A 569 -22.80 -5.13 5.71
C SER A 569 -22.36 -5.16 7.17
N THR A 570 -22.12 -6.37 7.66
CA THR A 570 -21.52 -6.59 8.98
C THR A 570 -20.27 -7.45 8.85
N THR A 571 -19.20 -7.00 9.48
CA THR A 571 -17.91 -7.71 9.49
C THR A 571 -17.49 -7.98 10.92
N LYS A 572 -17.23 -9.25 11.25
CA LYS A 572 -16.80 -9.68 12.57
C LYS A 572 -15.56 -10.56 12.49
N ILE A 573 -14.51 -10.18 13.20
CA ILE A 573 -13.26 -10.95 13.32
C ILE A 573 -13.01 -11.20 14.80
N GLN A 574 -13.08 -12.46 15.22
CA GLN A 574 -13.04 -12.86 16.63
C GLN A 574 -11.98 -13.95 16.86
N ALA A 575 -10.93 -13.59 17.61
CA ALA A 575 -9.93 -14.52 18.13
C ALA A 575 -10.20 -14.81 19.61
N GLY A 576 -10.07 -16.07 20.03
CA GLY A 576 -10.14 -16.44 21.45
C GLY A 576 -8.92 -15.99 22.26
N ASN A 577 -7.76 -15.85 21.61
CA ASN A 577 -6.51 -15.32 22.17
C ASN A 577 -6.12 -14.03 21.45
N ASP A 578 -5.29 -14.09 20.41
CA ASP A 578 -4.72 -12.91 19.76
C ASP A 578 -5.24 -12.70 18.34
N LEU A 579 -5.52 -11.44 18.00
CA LEU A 579 -5.75 -10.98 16.63
C LEU A 579 -4.53 -10.16 16.18
N THR A 580 -3.84 -10.62 15.14
CA THR A 580 -2.65 -9.96 14.60
C THR A 580 -2.87 -9.54 13.15
N LEU A 581 -2.76 -8.24 12.89
CA LEU A 581 -2.68 -7.62 11.56
C LEU A 581 -1.21 -7.28 11.29
N GLY A 582 -0.49 -8.28 10.79
CA GLY A 582 0.95 -8.23 10.54
C GLY A 582 1.33 -7.77 9.14
N THR A 583 2.65 -7.69 8.95
CA THR A 583 3.28 -7.26 7.70
C THR A 583 4.09 -8.38 7.05
N LEU A 584 4.39 -8.20 5.77
CA LEU A 584 5.43 -8.92 5.05
C LEU A 584 6.45 -7.92 4.52
N SER A 585 7.74 -8.16 4.75
CA SER A 585 8.79 -7.23 4.31
C SER A 585 9.26 -7.56 2.89
N THR A 586 9.26 -6.54 2.04
CA THR A 586 9.74 -6.57 0.66
C THR A 586 11.09 -5.86 0.56
N GLN A 587 11.93 -6.27 -0.38
CA GLN A 587 13.27 -5.73 -0.57
C GLN A 587 13.62 -5.63 -2.06
N HIS A 588 14.31 -4.57 -2.45
CA HIS A 588 14.83 -4.37 -3.79
C HIS A 588 16.27 -3.85 -3.70
N THR A 589 17.19 -4.45 -4.45
CA THR A 589 18.59 -4.07 -4.49
C THR A 589 19.09 -3.83 -5.91
N GLU A 590 19.94 -2.82 -6.07
CA GLU A 590 20.62 -2.54 -7.34
C GLU A 590 22.11 -2.40 -7.09
N ASN A 591 22.92 -3.18 -7.81
CA ASN A 591 24.37 -3.19 -7.67
C ASN A 591 25.06 -2.85 -8.99
N ASP A 592 25.28 -1.55 -9.20
CA ASP A 592 25.83 -1.00 -10.42
C ASP A 592 27.31 -0.65 -10.26
N SER A 593 28.22 -1.50 -10.72
CA SER A 593 29.68 -1.26 -10.66
C SER A 593 30.31 -1.18 -12.05
N TRP A 594 30.83 0.00 -12.42
CA TRP A 594 31.61 0.19 -13.66
C TRP A 594 33.09 -0.13 -13.44
N ASN A 595 33.61 0.07 -12.23
CA ASN A 595 34.93 -0.38 -11.76
C ASN A 595 35.01 -0.22 -10.23
N SER A 596 36.14 -0.64 -9.63
CA SER A 596 36.36 -0.56 -8.17
C SER A 596 36.24 0.83 -7.55
N SER A 597 36.25 1.90 -8.36
CA SER A 597 36.11 3.28 -7.89
C SER A 597 34.92 4.01 -8.50
N ASN A 598 34.04 3.34 -9.24
CA ASN A 598 32.85 3.93 -9.83
C ASN A 598 31.69 2.93 -9.69
N TYR A 599 30.83 3.15 -8.70
CA TYR A 599 29.70 2.29 -8.42
C TYR A 599 28.50 3.06 -7.83
N ARG A 600 27.31 2.48 -7.98
CA ARG A 600 26.04 2.85 -7.35
C ARG A 600 25.44 1.59 -6.73
N ARG A 601 25.06 1.66 -5.45
CA ARG A 601 24.44 0.55 -4.72
C ARG A 601 23.18 1.07 -4.04
N LEU A 602 22.04 0.49 -4.34
CA LEU A 602 20.75 0.83 -3.76
C LEU A 602 20.20 -0.38 -3.03
N SER A 603 19.63 -0.18 -1.86
CA SER A 603 18.83 -1.16 -1.12
C SER A 603 17.59 -0.45 -0.59
N GLN A 604 16.41 -0.96 -0.93
CA GLN A 604 15.13 -0.45 -0.45
C GLN A 604 14.40 -1.58 0.23
N GLN A 605 13.86 -1.33 1.42
CA GLN A 605 13.06 -2.27 2.17
C GLN A 605 11.76 -1.60 2.59
N SER A 606 10.64 -2.31 2.49
CA SER A 606 9.33 -1.76 2.87
C SER A 606 8.42 -2.86 3.39
N ASP A 607 7.69 -2.57 4.46
CA ASP A 607 6.69 -3.45 5.03
C ASP A 607 5.33 -3.30 4.32
N ALA A 608 4.78 -4.42 3.85
CA ALA A 608 3.43 -4.52 3.33
C ALA A 608 2.48 -5.02 4.44
N GLY A 609 1.62 -4.16 4.97
CA GLY A 609 0.63 -4.51 5.99
C GLY A 609 -0.69 -5.06 5.46
N SER A 610 -1.54 -5.51 6.39
CA SER A 610 -2.86 -6.06 6.08
C SER A 610 -3.91 -4.97 5.87
N ARG A 611 -4.91 -5.25 5.03
CA ARG A 611 -6.02 -4.36 4.74
C ARG A 611 -7.35 -4.99 5.13
N ILE A 612 -8.20 -4.21 5.79
CA ILE A 612 -9.58 -4.58 6.09
C ILE A 612 -10.48 -3.44 5.64
N THR A 613 -11.40 -3.72 4.71
CA THR A 613 -12.37 -2.75 4.20
C THR A 613 -13.78 -3.29 4.42
N ALA A 614 -14.54 -2.67 5.31
CA ALA A 614 -15.94 -2.99 5.54
C ALA A 614 -16.81 -1.79 5.12
N GLY A 615 -17.78 -1.98 4.24
CA GLY A 615 -18.71 -0.92 3.84
C GLY A 615 -19.67 -0.53 4.99
N GLY A 616 -19.95 -1.45 5.91
CA GLY A 616 -20.77 -1.22 7.09
C GLY A 616 -19.99 -1.31 8.40
N ALA A 617 -20.59 -1.88 9.43
CA ALA A 617 -19.98 -1.99 10.76
C ALA A 617 -18.89 -3.06 10.82
N LEU A 618 -17.80 -2.75 11.53
CA LEU A 618 -16.65 -3.65 11.73
C LEU A 618 -16.41 -3.91 13.23
N GLN A 619 -16.43 -5.18 13.62
CA GLN A 619 -16.07 -5.63 14.95
C GLN A 619 -14.79 -6.49 14.92
N LEU A 620 -13.76 -6.03 15.61
CA LEU A 620 -12.54 -6.77 15.90
C LEU A 620 -12.55 -7.17 17.39
N SER A 621 -12.33 -8.45 17.69
CA SER A 621 -12.32 -8.93 19.07
C SER A 621 -11.23 -9.96 19.30
N ALA A 622 -10.52 -9.84 20.41
CA ALA A 622 -9.52 -10.78 20.88
C ALA A 622 -9.71 -11.04 22.38
N GLY A 623 -9.64 -12.30 22.82
CA GLY A 623 -9.69 -12.63 24.26
C GLY A 623 -8.44 -12.15 25.02
N GLN A 624 -7.32 -11.95 24.34
CA GLN A 624 -6.09 -11.40 24.87
C GLN A 624 -5.73 -10.10 24.16
N ASP A 625 -5.00 -10.13 23.04
CA ASP A 625 -4.44 -8.92 22.44
C ASP A 625 -4.88 -8.68 20.98
N ILE A 626 -5.03 -7.41 20.61
CA ILE A 626 -5.09 -6.98 19.20
C ILE A 626 -3.78 -6.27 18.87
N ARG A 627 -3.06 -6.74 17.84
CA ARG A 627 -1.83 -6.11 17.35
C ARG A 627 -1.97 -5.76 15.88
N ALA A 628 -1.62 -4.54 15.50
CA ALA A 628 -1.63 -4.10 14.12
C ALA A 628 -0.35 -3.31 13.80
N THR A 629 0.29 -3.67 12.68
CA THR A 629 1.51 -3.00 12.19
C THR A 629 1.35 -2.65 10.71
N ALA A 630 1.56 -1.39 10.36
CA ALA A 630 1.33 -0.82 9.02
C ALA A 630 -0.01 -1.26 8.38
N ALA A 631 -1.04 -1.47 9.21
CA ALA A 631 -2.32 -2.02 8.75
C ALA A 631 -3.31 -0.91 8.41
N ASP A 632 -4.11 -1.12 7.36
CA ASP A 632 -5.19 -0.22 6.95
C ASP A 632 -6.54 -0.87 7.28
N VAL A 633 -7.27 -0.31 8.24
CA VAL A 633 -8.57 -0.85 8.70
C VAL A 633 -9.63 0.23 8.58
N THR A 634 -10.57 0.05 7.65
CA THR A 634 -11.60 1.04 7.34
C THR A 634 -13.00 0.40 7.46
N ALA A 635 -13.90 1.09 8.15
CA ALA A 635 -15.31 0.78 8.24
C ALA A 635 -16.15 1.94 7.69
N GLY A 636 -17.15 1.70 6.83
CA GLY A 636 -18.10 2.72 6.43
C GLY A 636 -19.12 3.05 7.53
N GLY A 637 -19.29 2.14 8.51
CA GLY A 637 -20.04 2.38 9.75
C GLY A 637 -19.14 2.42 10.98
N ALA A 638 -19.66 2.00 12.14
CA ALA A 638 -18.90 1.97 13.38
C ALA A 638 -17.80 0.88 13.36
N LEU A 639 -16.57 1.26 13.73
CA LEU A 639 -15.45 0.35 14.00
C LEU A 639 -15.33 0.15 15.51
N THR A 640 -15.44 -1.09 15.98
CA THR A 640 -15.19 -1.46 17.39
C THR A 640 -14.08 -2.50 17.48
N ALA A 641 -13.00 -2.19 18.20
CA ALA A 641 -11.93 -3.14 18.52
C ALA A 641 -11.91 -3.39 20.04
N SER A 642 -12.00 -4.66 20.45
CA SER A 642 -12.03 -5.05 21.86
C SER A 642 -11.04 -6.16 22.18
N ALA A 643 -10.15 -5.92 23.14
CA ALA A 643 -9.16 -6.87 23.61
C ALA A 643 -9.33 -7.13 25.12
N GLY A 644 -9.25 -8.39 25.55
CA GLY A 644 -9.28 -8.73 26.97
C GLY A 644 -8.06 -8.22 27.76
N ARG A 645 -6.95 -7.96 27.07
CA ARG A 645 -5.71 -7.39 27.61
C ARG A 645 -5.33 -6.13 26.84
N ASP A 646 -4.59 -6.23 25.73
CA ASP A 646 -3.95 -5.06 25.13
C ASP A 646 -4.40 -4.79 23.69
N ILE A 647 -4.44 -3.51 23.29
CA ILE A 647 -4.51 -3.10 21.87
C ILE A 647 -3.23 -2.35 21.53
N VAL A 648 -2.49 -2.81 20.53
CA VAL A 648 -1.23 -2.20 20.07
C VAL A 648 -1.33 -1.87 18.58
N LEU A 649 -1.27 -0.58 18.25
CA LEU A 649 -1.17 -0.07 16.90
C LEU A 649 0.24 0.51 16.70
N SER A 650 1.00 -0.03 15.75
CA SER A 650 2.38 0.37 15.49
C SER A 650 2.58 0.75 14.03
N ALA A 651 3.45 1.70 13.80
CA ALA A 651 3.97 1.93 12.45
C ALA A 651 4.92 0.79 12.04
N GLY A 652 4.85 0.35 10.78
CA GLY A 652 5.89 -0.44 10.13
C GLY A 652 7.04 0.45 9.65
N ASN A 653 7.94 -0.11 8.84
CA ASN A 653 9.14 0.61 8.39
C ASN A 653 9.26 0.64 6.85
N SER A 654 9.73 1.77 6.34
CA SER A 654 10.24 1.94 4.99
C SER A 654 11.66 2.49 5.06
N ARG A 655 12.63 1.77 4.50
CA ARG A 655 14.06 2.09 4.57
C ARG A 655 14.67 2.17 3.19
N THR A 656 15.51 3.17 2.97
CA THR A 656 16.30 3.33 1.75
C THR A 656 17.75 3.59 2.10
N ASP A 657 18.66 2.79 1.53
CA ASP A 657 20.11 2.96 1.61
C ASP A 657 20.67 3.08 0.18
N LEU A 658 21.29 4.21 -0.16
CA LEU A 658 21.94 4.46 -1.45
C LEU A 658 23.40 4.87 -1.22
N THR A 659 24.34 4.20 -1.86
CA THR A 659 25.77 4.56 -1.86
C THR A 659 26.27 4.73 -3.28
N GLU A 660 26.86 5.87 -3.57
CA GLU A 660 27.41 6.20 -4.88
C GLU A 660 28.84 6.70 -4.76
N HIS A 661 29.77 5.96 -5.36
CA HIS A 661 31.18 6.36 -5.41
C HIS A 661 31.60 6.58 -6.85
N SER A 662 32.41 7.61 -7.08
CA SER A 662 32.96 7.91 -8.40
C SER A 662 34.35 8.53 -8.28
N ARG A 663 35.30 8.04 -9.06
CA ARG A 663 36.67 8.56 -9.15
C ARG A 663 37.09 8.73 -10.59
N GLN A 664 37.55 9.94 -10.92
CA GLN A 664 38.18 10.28 -12.19
C GLN A 664 39.63 10.68 -11.94
N SER A 665 40.56 10.16 -12.74
CA SER A 665 41.96 10.60 -12.71
C SER A 665 42.46 11.02 -14.09
N SER A 666 43.36 12.00 -14.12
CA SER A 666 44.03 12.45 -15.33
C SER A 666 45.53 12.59 -15.08
N LYS A 667 46.35 12.09 -16.01
CA LYS A 667 47.82 12.12 -15.93
C LYS A 667 48.37 12.99 -17.07
N GLY A 668 49.33 13.85 -16.76
CA GLY A 668 50.19 14.55 -17.73
C GLY A 668 51.66 14.15 -17.57
N LEU A 669 52.55 14.71 -18.40
CA LEU A 669 53.97 14.31 -18.49
C LEU A 669 54.74 14.41 -17.15
N LEU A 670 54.34 15.30 -16.24
CA LEU A 670 55.03 15.58 -14.97
C LEU A 670 54.08 15.74 -13.76
N SER A 671 52.77 15.49 -13.89
CA SER A 671 51.81 15.60 -12.76
C SER A 671 50.46 14.95 -13.05
N GLY A 672 49.78 14.48 -12.00
CA GLY A 672 48.42 13.91 -12.04
C GLY A 672 47.40 14.73 -11.25
N SER A 673 46.12 14.55 -11.55
CA SER A 673 45.00 15.07 -10.77
C SER A 673 43.88 14.04 -10.70
N SER A 674 43.21 13.92 -9.56
CA SER A 674 42.00 13.10 -9.41
C SER A 674 40.85 13.89 -8.81
N LEU A 675 39.64 13.56 -9.21
CA LEU A 675 38.37 14.02 -8.63
C LEU A 675 37.63 12.79 -8.14
N GLU A 676 37.25 12.79 -6.87
CA GLU A 676 36.55 11.68 -6.22
C GLU A 676 35.31 12.24 -5.52
N THR A 677 34.19 11.53 -5.64
CA THR A 677 32.92 11.81 -4.99
C THR A 677 32.43 10.53 -4.33
N HIS A 678 31.98 10.64 -3.09
CA HIS A 678 31.39 9.55 -2.33
C HIS A 678 30.16 10.13 -1.66
N ASP A 679 28.99 9.65 -2.09
CA ASP A 679 27.70 10.14 -1.66
C ASP A 679 26.91 8.96 -1.05
N GLU A 680 26.28 9.18 0.09
CA GLU A 680 25.47 8.18 0.81
C GLU A 680 24.14 8.79 1.22
N LEU A 681 23.07 8.01 1.15
CA LEU A 681 21.74 8.38 1.63
C LEU A 681 21.19 7.22 2.45
N HIS A 682 20.80 7.49 3.69
CA HIS A 682 20.11 6.56 4.56
C HIS A 682 18.81 7.22 5.03
N SER A 683 17.66 6.65 4.66
CA SER A 683 16.35 7.12 5.09
C SER A 683 15.59 5.99 5.80
N SER A 684 14.90 6.33 6.89
CA SER A 684 13.95 5.46 7.60
C SER A 684 12.69 6.25 7.90
N GLU A 685 11.58 5.79 7.36
CA GLU A 685 10.24 6.38 7.48
C GLU A 685 9.29 5.40 8.19
N ALA A 686 8.31 5.91 8.91
CA ALA A 686 7.31 5.08 9.57
C ALA A 686 6.09 4.87 8.64
N LEU A 687 5.61 3.63 8.54
CA LEU A 687 4.40 3.29 7.80
C LEU A 687 3.23 3.11 8.79
N SER A 688 2.41 4.13 8.96
CA SER A 688 1.36 4.16 9.99
C SER A 688 0.38 2.98 9.88
N THR A 689 -0.09 2.50 11.04
CA THR A 689 -1.37 1.77 11.10
C THR A 689 -2.49 2.79 11.15
N THR A 690 -3.56 2.59 10.38
CA THR A 690 -4.74 3.46 10.35
C THR A 690 -6.01 2.68 10.65
N LEU A 691 -6.76 3.09 11.68
CA LEU A 691 -8.11 2.61 11.96
C LEU A 691 -9.10 3.75 11.73
N SER A 692 -10.05 3.57 10.80
CA SER A 692 -11.04 4.60 10.48
C SER A 692 -12.47 4.07 10.37
N GLY A 693 -13.44 4.93 10.66
CA GLY A 693 -14.83 4.71 10.29
C GLY A 693 -15.77 5.83 10.71
N ASP A 694 -17.07 5.56 10.82
CA ASP A 694 -18.02 6.57 11.28
C ASP A 694 -17.74 6.95 12.73
N SER A 695 -17.80 5.96 13.62
CA SER A 695 -17.27 6.09 14.98
C SER A 695 -16.23 5.02 15.21
N VAL A 696 -15.19 5.34 15.96
CA VAL A 696 -14.11 4.39 16.26
C VAL A 696 -14.00 4.20 17.76
N ARG A 697 -14.11 2.95 18.21
CA ARG A 697 -14.02 2.60 19.63
C ARG A 697 -12.98 1.51 19.86
N LEU A 698 -11.94 1.82 20.63
CA LEU A 698 -10.95 0.84 21.06
C LEU A 698 -11.10 0.60 22.57
N GLN A 699 -11.22 -0.66 22.97
CA GLN A 699 -11.39 -1.04 24.37
C GLN A 699 -10.43 -2.17 24.74
N ALA A 700 -9.57 -1.92 25.73
CA ALA A 700 -8.62 -2.90 26.23
C ALA A 700 -8.83 -3.12 27.73
N GLY A 701 -8.80 -4.38 28.18
CA GLY A 701 -8.87 -4.71 29.61
C GLY A 701 -7.64 -4.25 30.40
N ARG A 702 -6.53 -4.00 29.72
CA ARG A 702 -5.26 -3.53 30.27
C ARG A 702 -4.78 -2.28 29.53
N ASP A 703 -3.93 -2.37 28.51
CA ASP A 703 -3.28 -1.20 27.93
C ASP A 703 -3.71 -0.94 26.47
N ILE A 704 -3.79 0.33 26.08
CA ILE A 704 -3.84 0.73 24.67
C ILE A 704 -2.55 1.47 24.34
N ALA A 705 -1.83 1.04 23.30
CA ALA A 705 -0.65 1.72 22.78
C ALA A 705 -0.81 2.03 21.30
N VAL A 706 -0.68 3.31 20.94
CA VAL A 706 -0.71 3.80 19.56
C VAL A 706 0.60 4.51 19.27
N LYS A 707 1.39 4.01 18.31
CA LYS A 707 2.71 4.54 17.96
C LYS A 707 2.81 4.88 16.47
N GLY A 708 3.04 6.16 16.14
CA GLY A 708 3.12 6.67 14.77
C GLY A 708 1.93 6.27 13.88
N SER A 709 0.75 6.17 14.48
CA SER A 709 -0.44 5.54 13.89
C SER A 709 -1.66 6.45 14.04
N ASN A 710 -2.70 6.18 13.25
CA ASN A 710 -3.86 7.06 13.09
C ASN A 710 -5.15 6.37 13.54
N VAL A 711 -6.02 7.09 14.24
CA VAL A 711 -7.37 6.65 14.59
C VAL A 711 -8.36 7.78 14.24
N ALA A 712 -9.26 7.54 13.28
CA ALA A 712 -10.08 8.60 12.69
C ALA A 712 -11.57 8.25 12.62
N GLY A 713 -12.42 9.16 13.10
CA GLY A 713 -13.89 9.05 13.03
C GLY A 713 -14.52 10.21 12.25
N THR A 714 -15.51 9.94 11.41
CA THR A 714 -16.38 11.03 10.89
C THR A 714 -17.32 11.59 11.98
N GLN A 715 -17.52 10.79 13.03
CA GLN A 715 -18.18 11.07 14.30
C GLN A 715 -17.19 10.69 15.42
N ASP A 716 -17.68 10.23 16.57
CA ASP A 716 -16.89 10.09 17.79
C ASP A 716 -15.75 9.06 17.70
N VAL A 717 -14.62 9.40 18.34
CA VAL A 717 -13.49 8.51 18.60
C VAL A 717 -13.34 8.29 20.11
N ALA A 718 -13.37 7.05 20.55
CA ALA A 718 -13.26 6.70 21.97
C ALA A 718 -12.23 5.59 22.21
N LEU A 719 -11.25 5.84 23.08
CA LEU A 719 -10.25 4.85 23.51
C LEU A 719 -10.38 4.65 25.02
N THR A 720 -10.55 3.39 25.46
CA THR A 720 -10.70 3.03 26.88
C THR A 720 -9.75 1.89 27.26
N ALA A 721 -8.79 2.19 28.12
CA ALA A 721 -7.84 1.24 28.69
C ALA A 721 -8.13 0.99 30.18
N GLY A 722 -8.06 -0.27 30.62
CA GLY A 722 -8.19 -0.62 32.03
C GLY A 722 -7.03 -0.15 32.90
N ASN A 723 -5.84 0.01 32.32
CA ASN A 723 -4.62 0.53 32.91
C ASN A 723 -4.16 1.77 32.15
N ASP A 724 -3.22 1.63 31.20
CA ASP A 724 -2.57 2.79 30.59
C ASP A 724 -3.01 3.00 29.13
N LEU A 725 -3.09 4.27 28.73
CA LEU A 725 -3.28 4.69 27.35
C LEU A 725 -2.05 5.48 26.90
N ASN A 726 -1.31 4.97 25.91
CA ASN A 726 -0.06 5.54 25.43
C ASN A 726 -0.21 5.98 23.96
N LEU A 727 -0.02 7.27 23.67
CA LEU A 727 -0.05 7.86 22.34
C LEU A 727 1.32 8.45 22.03
N ASN A 728 2.17 7.69 21.33
CA ASN A 728 3.56 8.09 21.10
C ASN A 728 3.81 8.32 19.60
N SER A 729 4.64 9.30 19.26
CA SER A 729 5.14 9.43 17.88
C SER A 729 6.13 8.30 17.52
N ALA A 730 6.30 8.07 16.22
CA ALA A 730 7.36 7.21 15.68
C ALA A 730 8.51 8.07 15.14
N THR A 731 9.75 7.70 15.43
CA THR A 731 10.93 8.44 14.96
C THR A 731 11.22 8.12 13.51
N THR A 732 11.51 9.15 12.71
CA THR A 732 12.04 9.03 11.36
C THR A 732 13.46 9.58 11.31
N SER A 733 14.25 9.17 10.32
CA SER A 733 15.63 9.63 10.19
C SER A 733 16.07 9.74 8.73
N LEU A 734 16.82 10.78 8.42
CA LEU A 734 17.46 11.01 7.13
C LEU A 734 18.92 11.38 7.37
N ASN A 735 19.84 10.66 6.74
CA ASN A 735 21.25 11.01 6.66
C ASN A 735 21.66 11.08 5.19
N ASP A 736 22.19 12.21 4.76
CA ASP A 736 22.66 12.46 3.39
C ASP A 736 24.10 12.99 3.45
N LEU A 737 25.03 12.18 2.96
CA LEU A 737 26.43 12.52 2.79
C LEU A 737 26.66 12.86 1.32
N LYS A 738 27.12 14.08 1.04
CA LYS A 738 27.52 14.55 -0.31
C LYS A 738 28.96 15.03 -0.28
N GLY A 739 29.88 14.13 -0.61
CA GLY A 739 31.33 14.37 -0.67
C GLY A 739 31.96 14.70 0.69
N LYS A 740 31.95 15.98 1.08
CA LYS A 740 32.57 16.48 2.33
C LYS A 740 31.55 17.09 3.28
N ARG A 741 30.29 17.12 2.87
CA ARG A 741 29.17 17.64 3.64
C ARG A 741 28.30 16.47 4.03
N GLU A 742 27.97 16.40 5.31
CA GLU A 742 26.98 15.49 5.85
C GLU A 742 25.82 16.35 6.34
N THR A 743 24.60 15.91 6.07
CA THR A 743 23.37 16.47 6.64
C THR A 743 22.61 15.32 7.27
N HIS A 744 22.17 15.51 8.50
CA HIS A 744 21.34 14.53 9.21
C HIS A 744 20.12 15.23 9.78
N SER A 745 19.04 14.47 9.92
CA SER A 745 17.83 14.92 10.60
C SER A 745 17.06 13.75 11.17
N THR A 746 16.53 13.91 12.37
CA THR A 746 15.53 13.04 12.97
C THR A 746 14.19 13.78 13.03
N GLY A 747 13.13 13.11 12.57
CA GLY A 747 11.77 13.62 12.58
C GLY A 747 10.86 12.74 13.41
N LEU A 748 9.58 13.10 13.43
CA LEU A 748 8.54 12.34 14.11
C LEU A 748 7.32 12.19 13.20
N ASP A 749 6.89 10.96 13.00
CA ASP A 749 5.54 10.67 12.50
C ASP A 749 4.61 10.61 13.70
N ARG A 750 3.76 11.63 13.83
CA ARG A 750 2.86 11.79 14.97
C ARG A 750 1.82 10.68 15.02
N THR A 751 1.47 10.24 16.23
CA THR A 751 0.20 9.55 16.43
C THR A 751 -0.93 10.57 16.31
N THR A 752 -1.94 10.28 15.50
CA THR A 752 -3.07 11.20 15.27
C THR A 752 -4.41 10.56 15.65
N LEU A 753 -5.21 11.31 16.41
CA LEU A 753 -6.59 10.97 16.73
C LEU A 753 -7.50 12.09 16.24
N THR A 754 -8.43 11.80 15.33
CA THR A 754 -9.29 12.81 14.71
C THR A 754 -10.76 12.39 14.73
N SER A 755 -11.66 13.35 14.98
CA SER A 755 -13.09 13.10 15.10
C SER A 755 -13.90 14.27 14.55
N GLY A 756 -14.89 13.99 13.69
CA GLY A 756 -15.95 14.97 13.35
C GLY A 756 -17.00 15.15 14.47
N GLY A 757 -16.87 14.39 15.56
CA GLY A 757 -17.64 14.51 16.79
C GLY A 757 -16.75 14.83 17.99
N ASP A 758 -16.88 14.03 19.05
CA ASP A 758 -16.03 14.11 20.24
C ASP A 758 -14.81 13.16 20.16
N VAL A 759 -13.73 13.48 20.87
CA VAL A 759 -12.66 12.52 21.21
C VAL A 759 -12.69 12.25 22.71
N ALA A 760 -12.81 10.99 23.13
CA ALA A 760 -12.85 10.58 24.53
C ALA A 760 -11.76 9.53 24.84
N LEU A 761 -10.79 9.91 25.66
CA LEU A 761 -9.67 9.07 26.08
C LEU A 761 -9.78 8.75 27.57
N LYS A 762 -9.83 7.47 27.90
CA LYS A 762 -9.97 7.01 29.29
C LYS A 762 -8.93 5.94 29.63
N ALA A 763 -8.17 6.18 30.68
CA ALA A 763 -7.23 5.25 31.27
C ALA A 763 -7.63 4.97 32.73
N GLY A 764 -7.60 3.71 33.15
CA GLY A 764 -7.82 3.36 34.55
C GLY A 764 -6.64 3.75 35.46
N ARG A 765 -5.45 3.90 34.90
CA ARG A 765 -4.23 4.37 35.57
C ARG A 765 -3.69 5.63 34.90
N ASP A 766 -2.84 5.53 33.87
CA ASP A 766 -2.19 6.71 33.28
C ASP A 766 -2.58 6.93 31.83
N LEU A 767 -2.71 8.20 31.44
CA LEU A 767 -2.77 8.61 30.04
C LEU A 767 -1.46 9.31 29.69
N ASN A 768 -0.66 8.70 28.82
CA ASN A 768 0.60 9.27 28.33
C ASN A 768 0.46 9.63 26.86
N SER A 769 0.75 10.88 26.53
CA SER A 769 0.82 11.38 25.16
C SER A 769 2.19 12.00 24.96
N GLN A 770 2.93 11.55 23.94
CA GLN A 770 4.23 12.10 23.59
C GLN A 770 4.21 12.52 22.13
N ALA A 771 4.15 13.84 21.90
CA ALA A 771 4.07 14.46 20.57
C ALA A 771 2.90 13.96 19.69
N ALA A 772 1.77 13.58 20.29
CA ALA A 772 0.58 13.18 19.55
C ALA A 772 -0.26 14.39 19.13
N GLY A 773 -1.01 14.27 18.04
CA GLY A 773 -2.04 15.22 17.63
C GLY A 773 -3.44 14.68 17.92
N ILE A 774 -4.26 15.43 18.65
CA ILE A 774 -5.63 15.07 19.02
C ILE A 774 -6.57 16.19 18.56
N ALA A 775 -7.51 15.90 17.66
CA ALA A 775 -8.43 16.88 17.11
C ALA A 775 -9.88 16.41 17.14
N ALA A 776 -10.79 17.30 17.54
CA ALA A 776 -12.24 17.06 17.52
C ALA A 776 -12.99 18.31 17.01
N ASP A 777 -13.99 18.12 16.16
CA ASP A 777 -14.90 19.21 15.78
C ASP A 777 -15.76 19.69 16.97
N LYS A 778 -16.01 18.80 17.94
CA LYS A 778 -16.67 19.11 19.21
C LYS A 778 -15.68 19.05 20.36
N ASN A 779 -15.84 18.15 21.32
CA ASN A 779 -15.10 18.18 22.57
C ASN A 779 -13.97 17.16 22.59
N VAL A 780 -12.91 17.47 23.34
CA VAL A 780 -11.86 16.53 23.70
C VAL A 780 -11.92 16.26 25.21
N THR A 781 -12.00 15.00 25.60
CA THR A 781 -11.98 14.58 27.01
C THR A 781 -10.84 13.59 27.26
N LEU A 782 -9.95 13.93 28.19
CA LEU A 782 -8.88 13.06 28.69
C LEU A 782 -9.16 12.75 30.17
N GLN A 783 -9.25 11.46 30.51
CA GLN A 783 -9.47 11.02 31.88
C GLN A 783 -8.50 9.90 32.26
N ALA A 784 -7.79 10.08 33.37
CA ALA A 784 -6.93 9.07 33.96
C ALA A 784 -7.29 8.83 35.44
N GLY A 785 -7.21 7.58 35.90
CA GLY A 785 -7.39 7.25 37.32
C GLY A 785 -6.23 7.71 38.21
N ARG A 786 -5.05 7.92 37.61
CA ARG A 786 -3.85 8.42 38.26
C ARG A 786 -3.33 9.65 37.52
N ASP A 787 -2.50 9.53 36.48
CA ASP A 787 -1.83 10.69 35.89
C ASP A 787 -2.23 10.94 34.42
N VAL A 788 -2.28 12.21 34.01
CA VAL A 788 -2.29 12.61 32.59
C VAL A 788 -0.97 13.30 32.26
N ASN A 789 -0.20 12.75 31.33
CA ASN A 789 1.10 13.26 30.89
C ASN A 789 1.02 13.68 29.42
N LEU A 790 1.24 14.95 29.12
CA LEU A 790 1.29 15.53 27.77
C LEU A 790 2.73 16.01 27.52
N LEU A 791 3.53 15.21 26.82
CA LEU A 791 4.98 15.34 26.78
C LEU A 791 5.48 15.70 25.39
N ALA A 792 6.66 16.32 25.36
CA ALA A 792 7.38 16.59 24.13
C ALA A 792 8.20 15.38 23.66
N ALA A 793 8.48 15.34 22.35
CA ALA A 793 9.54 14.52 21.79
C ALA A 793 10.51 15.38 20.98
N GLU A 794 11.77 15.00 21.08
CA GLU A 794 12.89 15.70 20.48
C GLU A 794 12.99 15.41 18.97
N THR A 795 13.24 16.45 18.18
CA THR A 795 13.71 16.34 16.79
C THR A 795 15.05 17.02 16.63
N GLY A 796 15.94 16.40 15.87
CA GLY A 796 17.29 16.87 15.63
C GLY A 796 17.52 17.17 14.16
N SER A 797 18.34 18.16 13.85
CA SER A 797 18.89 18.33 12.52
C SER A 797 20.27 18.96 12.59
N GLY A 798 21.14 18.54 11.68
CA GLY A 798 22.50 19.03 11.68
C GLY A 798 23.16 18.95 10.33
N ASN A 799 24.25 19.68 10.21
CA ASN A 799 25.15 19.55 9.09
C ASN A 799 26.60 19.68 9.53
N SER A 800 27.46 18.88 8.89
CA SER A 800 28.89 18.94 9.09
C SER A 800 29.59 19.15 7.75
N TYR A 801 30.72 19.86 7.77
CA TYR A 801 31.62 20.01 6.64
C TYR A 801 33.06 19.85 7.08
N LYS A 802 33.78 18.91 6.46
CA LYS A 802 35.19 18.67 6.76
C LYS A 802 36.05 18.72 5.50
N SER A 803 36.96 19.70 5.44
CA SER A 803 37.91 19.83 4.33
C SER A 803 39.26 20.33 4.79
N GLY A 804 40.26 19.44 4.85
CA GLY A 804 41.62 19.78 5.22
C GLY A 804 41.70 20.32 6.66
N LYS A 805 41.93 21.63 6.80
CA LYS A 805 41.99 22.32 8.10
C LYS A 805 40.77 23.21 8.37
N LYS A 806 39.66 22.96 7.67
CA LYS A 806 38.37 23.59 7.91
C LYS A 806 37.39 22.53 8.40
N VAL A 807 36.80 22.76 9.57
CA VAL A 807 35.69 21.99 10.14
C VAL A 807 34.57 22.96 10.43
N GLU A 808 33.34 22.61 10.08
CA GLU A 808 32.14 23.37 10.38
C GLU A 808 31.07 22.36 10.79
N ILE A 809 30.44 22.56 11.94
CA ILE A 809 29.40 21.70 12.50
C ILE A 809 28.28 22.62 12.96
N ASN A 810 27.06 22.34 12.54
CA ASN A 810 25.86 23.03 13.01
C ASN A 810 24.87 21.97 13.45
N GLU A 811 24.33 22.08 14.66
CA GLU A 811 23.36 21.15 15.23
C GLU A 811 22.19 21.96 15.80
N SER A 812 20.99 21.42 15.66
CA SER A 812 19.74 22.04 16.09
C SER A 812 18.85 20.97 16.68
N VAL A 813 18.38 21.21 17.90
CA VAL A 813 17.40 20.39 18.61
C VAL A 813 16.13 21.20 18.79
N ARG A 814 14.99 20.61 18.45
CA ARG A 814 13.65 21.18 18.59
C ARG A 814 12.76 20.22 19.37
N GLN A 815 11.67 20.75 19.93
CA GLN A 815 10.74 19.98 20.75
C GLN A 815 9.35 20.01 20.14
N GLN A 816 8.73 18.84 20.02
CA GLN A 816 7.37 18.69 19.51
C GLN A 816 6.47 18.19 20.65
N GLY A 817 5.65 19.08 21.21
CA GLY A 817 4.67 18.74 22.25
C GLY A 817 3.45 17.99 21.72
N THR A 818 2.65 17.45 22.64
CA THR A 818 1.29 17.01 22.33
C THR A 818 0.43 18.21 21.94
N GLU A 819 -0.30 18.08 20.83
CA GLU A 819 -1.21 19.09 20.31
C GLU A 819 -2.66 18.61 20.47
N ILE A 820 -3.51 19.43 21.09
CA ILE A 820 -4.95 19.18 21.27
C ILE A 820 -5.73 20.35 20.70
N ALA A 821 -6.64 20.08 19.76
CA ALA A 821 -7.53 21.08 19.17
C ALA A 821 -8.99 20.63 19.29
N SER A 822 -9.85 21.48 19.85
CA SER A 822 -11.29 21.20 19.96
C SER A 822 -12.15 22.35 19.46
N GLY A 823 -13.08 22.10 18.54
CA GLY A 823 -14.09 23.08 18.12
C GLY A 823 -15.13 23.41 19.21
N GLY A 824 -15.22 22.56 20.23
CA GLY A 824 -15.94 22.77 21.49
C GLY A 824 -14.97 22.92 22.67
N SER A 825 -15.24 22.24 23.78
CA SER A 825 -14.43 22.33 25.01
C SER A 825 -13.39 21.20 25.12
N THR A 826 -12.29 21.46 25.81
CA THR A 826 -11.31 20.44 26.22
C THR A 826 -11.35 20.23 27.73
N THR A 827 -11.50 18.99 28.17
CA THR A 827 -11.46 18.60 29.59
C THR A 827 -10.35 17.59 29.84
N VAL A 828 -9.48 17.87 30.80
CA VAL A 828 -8.40 16.97 31.26
C VAL A 828 -8.59 16.70 32.75
N LYS A 829 -8.72 15.43 33.12
CA LYS A 829 -8.94 15.01 34.51
C LYS A 829 -8.02 13.88 34.93
N ALA A 830 -7.26 14.09 35.99
CA ALA A 830 -6.39 13.11 36.61
C ALA A 830 -6.79 12.85 38.07
N GLY A 831 -6.63 11.61 38.54
CA GLY A 831 -6.83 11.26 39.94
C GLY A 831 -5.69 11.75 40.86
N GLN A 832 -4.48 11.91 40.31
CA GLN A 832 -3.30 12.45 40.98
C GLN A 832 -2.83 13.69 40.24
N ASP A 833 -2.03 13.54 39.18
CA ASP A 833 -1.34 14.69 38.58
C ASP A 833 -1.67 14.91 37.10
N VAL A 834 -1.64 16.17 36.67
CA VAL A 834 -1.55 16.53 35.25
C VAL A 834 -0.20 17.16 34.99
N ASN A 835 0.61 16.54 34.13
CA ASN A 835 1.93 17.02 33.73
C ASN A 835 1.90 17.37 32.25
N SER A 836 2.37 18.57 31.91
CA SER A 836 2.40 19.07 30.54
C SER A 836 3.76 19.72 30.25
N GLU A 837 4.42 19.27 29.20
CA GLU A 837 5.73 19.76 28.75
C GLU A 837 5.65 20.16 27.28
N ALA A 838 5.79 21.47 27.01
CA ALA A 838 5.66 22.07 25.68
C ALA A 838 4.38 21.71 24.90
N ALA A 839 3.32 21.24 25.58
CA ALA A 839 2.07 20.86 24.93
C ALA A 839 1.27 22.09 24.50
N GLN A 840 0.47 21.96 23.44
CA GLN A 840 -0.41 23.02 22.96
C GLN A 840 -1.86 22.54 22.99
N VAL A 841 -2.69 23.16 23.82
CA VAL A 841 -4.11 22.84 23.96
C VAL A 841 -4.93 24.07 23.59
N THR A 842 -5.67 23.97 22.50
CA THR A 842 -6.55 25.04 21.99
C THR A 842 -7.99 24.56 21.91
N ALA A 843 -8.91 25.34 22.47
CA ALA A 843 -10.34 25.07 22.42
C ALA A 843 -11.11 26.31 22.00
N SER A 844 -12.07 26.20 21.07
CA SER A 844 -12.99 27.31 20.80
C SER A 844 -13.98 27.53 21.95
N GLY A 845 -14.21 26.50 22.76
CA GLY A 845 -14.95 26.56 24.03
C GLY A 845 -14.01 26.63 25.23
N ASN A 846 -14.37 25.96 26.33
CA ASN A 846 -13.62 26.05 27.58
C ASN A 846 -12.49 25.03 27.65
N ILE A 847 -11.42 25.37 28.37
CA ILE A 847 -10.42 24.40 28.85
C ILE A 847 -10.60 24.21 30.35
N ALA A 848 -10.83 22.97 30.77
CA ALA A 848 -10.89 22.59 32.18
C ALA A 848 -9.86 21.51 32.49
N VAL A 849 -8.88 21.81 33.35
CA VAL A 849 -7.87 20.87 33.83
C VAL A 849 -8.06 20.65 35.32
N GLY A 850 -8.21 19.40 35.74
CA GLY A 850 -8.40 19.02 37.13
C GLY A 850 -7.49 17.88 37.56
N ALA A 851 -6.81 18.04 38.69
CA ALA A 851 -5.94 17.04 39.27
C ALA A 851 -6.25 16.85 40.75
N GLY A 852 -6.28 15.60 41.23
CA GLY A 852 -6.49 15.30 42.65
C GLY A 852 -5.34 15.74 43.55
N ARG A 853 -4.14 15.92 42.99
CA ARG A 853 -2.94 16.40 43.66
C ARG A 853 -2.35 17.60 42.91
N ASP A 854 -1.47 17.41 41.92
CA ASP A 854 -0.72 18.53 41.34
C ASP A 854 -1.02 18.78 39.85
N ILE A 855 -0.93 20.04 39.41
CA ILE A 855 -0.91 20.40 37.98
C ILE A 855 0.42 21.07 37.69
N ASN A 856 1.19 20.51 36.74
CA ASN A 856 2.50 21.02 36.34
C ASN A 856 2.51 21.35 34.85
N LEU A 857 2.63 22.65 34.52
CA LEU A 857 2.82 23.14 33.16
C LEU A 857 4.27 23.63 33.04
N THR A 858 5.08 22.93 32.26
CA THR A 858 6.53 23.13 32.17
C THR A 858 7.01 23.33 30.74
N THR A 859 8.31 23.58 30.60
CA THR A 859 9.00 23.82 29.34
C THR A 859 9.81 22.62 28.89
N ALA A 860 10.02 22.50 27.59
CA ALA A 860 11.01 21.63 26.97
C ALA A 860 12.17 22.47 26.40
N THR A 861 13.41 22.01 26.59
CA THR A 861 14.60 22.74 26.13
C THR A 861 14.89 22.46 24.65
N GLU A 862 14.93 23.52 23.85
CA GLU A 862 15.47 23.54 22.49
C GLU A 862 16.92 24.06 22.51
N SER A 863 17.74 23.65 21.54
CA SER A 863 19.12 24.12 21.47
C SER A 863 19.64 24.32 20.06
N ASP A 864 20.52 25.30 19.88
CA ASP A 864 21.29 25.52 18.67
C ASP A 864 22.79 25.49 19.01
N TYR A 865 23.58 24.83 18.17
CA TYR A 865 25.04 24.73 18.31
C TYR A 865 25.73 24.99 16.98
N ALA A 866 26.77 25.83 16.98
CA ALA A 866 27.58 26.09 15.80
C ALA A 866 29.06 26.11 16.17
N TYR A 867 29.85 25.25 15.52
CA TYR A 867 31.31 25.19 15.65
C TYR A 867 31.97 25.39 14.30
N LYS A 868 33.02 26.21 14.28
CA LYS A 868 33.84 26.41 13.09
C LYS A 868 35.31 26.59 13.46
N GLU A 869 36.14 25.75 12.89
CA GLU A 869 37.59 25.82 13.00
C GLU A 869 38.19 25.97 11.61
N GLU A 870 39.12 26.92 11.44
CA GLU A 870 39.82 27.10 10.18
C GLU A 870 41.29 27.50 10.38
N THR A 871 42.18 26.90 9.60
CA THR A 871 43.59 27.34 9.52
C THR A 871 43.96 27.81 8.11
N LYS A 872 44.21 29.12 7.96
CA LYS A 872 44.66 29.74 6.70
C LYS A 872 46.15 29.99 6.72
N THR A 873 46.87 29.57 5.68
CA THR A 873 48.29 29.91 5.49
C THR A 873 48.49 30.68 4.19
N LYS A 874 48.99 31.92 4.29
CA LYS A 874 49.42 32.74 3.15
C LYS A 874 50.94 32.67 3.03
N LYS A 875 51.45 32.35 1.82
CA LYS A 875 52.89 32.30 1.50
C LYS A 875 53.22 33.40 0.49
N GLY A 876 54.21 34.23 0.78
CA GLY A 876 54.85 35.17 -0.15
C GLY A 876 56.24 34.68 -0.57
N VAL A 877 56.99 35.48 -1.34
CA VAL A 877 58.32 35.13 -1.88
C VAL A 877 59.33 34.82 -0.75
N LEU A 878 59.26 35.50 0.39
CA LEU A 878 60.15 35.32 1.56
C LEU A 878 59.42 35.40 2.92
N SER A 879 58.08 35.25 2.95
CA SER A 879 57.28 35.37 4.19
C SER A 879 56.14 34.34 4.26
N LYS A 880 55.79 33.92 5.48
CA LYS A 880 54.68 33.00 5.77
C LYS A 880 53.81 33.58 6.89
N LYS A 881 52.49 33.67 6.67
CA LYS A 881 51.49 34.03 7.68
C LYS A 881 50.51 32.87 7.84
N THR A 882 50.43 32.30 9.04
CA THR A 882 49.45 31.26 9.40
C THR A 882 48.49 31.84 10.43
N THR A 883 47.19 31.78 10.16
CA THR A 883 46.10 32.21 11.05
C THR A 883 45.21 31.01 11.34
N HIS A 884 45.06 30.67 12.61
CA HIS A 884 44.20 29.59 13.11
C HIS A 884 43.07 30.22 13.94
N THR A 885 41.82 29.92 13.59
CA THR A 885 40.63 30.50 14.23
C THR A 885 39.66 29.42 14.64
N ILE A 886 39.04 29.57 15.82
CA ILE A 886 37.92 28.77 16.31
C ILE A 886 36.79 29.73 16.69
N SER A 887 35.57 29.40 16.29
CA SER A 887 34.34 30.04 16.76
C SER A 887 33.34 28.97 17.16
N GLU A 888 32.83 29.05 18.38
CA GLU A 888 31.81 28.15 18.92
C GLU A 888 30.68 28.99 19.54
N ASP A 889 29.43 28.65 19.21
CA ASP A 889 28.21 29.27 19.74
C ASP A 889 27.26 28.17 20.20
N SER A 890 26.63 28.37 21.36
CA SER A 890 25.60 27.46 21.90
C SER A 890 24.52 28.25 22.61
N ASP A 891 23.28 28.04 22.19
CA ASP A 891 22.08 28.69 22.74
C ASP A 891 21.05 27.64 23.15
N THR A 892 20.37 27.85 24.29
CA THR A 892 19.19 27.07 24.70
C THR A 892 17.97 27.96 24.88
N ARG A 893 16.81 27.49 24.42
CA ARG A 893 15.52 28.16 24.58
C ARG A 893 14.50 27.23 25.21
N GLU A 894 13.71 27.75 26.12
CA GLU A 894 12.67 26.99 26.80
C GLU A 894 11.31 27.17 26.09
N ASN A 895 10.75 26.09 25.55
CA ASN A 895 9.44 26.07 24.90
C ASN A 895 8.36 25.59 25.86
N GLY A 896 7.43 26.46 26.24
CA GLY A 896 6.43 26.19 27.28
C GLY A 896 5.12 25.58 26.81
N THR A 897 4.34 25.11 27.79
CA THR A 897 2.96 24.67 27.53
C THR A 897 2.07 25.88 27.22
N LEU A 898 1.15 25.72 26.26
CA LEU A 898 0.11 26.68 25.93
C LEU A 898 -1.28 26.09 26.18
N LEU A 899 -2.11 26.77 26.97
CA LEU A 899 -3.54 26.49 27.14
C LEU A 899 -4.33 27.73 26.69
N SER A 900 -5.16 27.62 25.65
CA SER A 900 -5.94 28.74 25.08
C SER A 900 -7.39 28.37 24.81
N GLY A 901 -8.35 29.11 25.35
CA GLY A 901 -9.77 28.94 25.00
C GLY A 901 -10.68 30.08 25.47
N ASP A 902 -12.00 29.87 25.49
CA ASP A 902 -12.94 30.88 25.99
C ASP A 902 -12.73 31.11 27.49
N ASN A 903 -12.99 30.11 28.33
CA ASN A 903 -12.61 30.13 29.74
C ASN A 903 -11.55 29.04 30.00
N VAL A 904 -10.54 29.36 30.81
CA VAL A 904 -9.52 28.39 31.23
C VAL A 904 -9.56 28.21 32.73
N THR A 905 -9.84 27.00 33.19
CA THR A 905 -9.90 26.66 34.62
C THR A 905 -8.91 25.55 34.95
N LEU A 906 -7.99 25.82 35.88
CA LEU A 906 -7.04 24.86 36.42
C LEU A 906 -7.34 24.63 37.91
N ASN A 907 -7.65 23.39 38.30
CA ASN A 907 -7.97 23.02 39.69
C ASN A 907 -7.06 21.89 40.17
N ALA A 908 -6.10 22.22 41.03
CA ALA A 908 -5.21 21.27 41.70
C ALA A 908 -5.67 21.02 43.15
N GLY A 909 -5.67 19.77 43.59
CA GLY A 909 -5.96 19.42 44.98
C GLY A 909 -4.87 19.89 45.96
N ASN A 910 -3.64 20.07 45.49
CA ASN A 910 -2.45 20.42 46.27
C ASN A 910 -1.70 21.59 45.64
N ASN A 911 -0.79 21.39 44.68
CA ASN A 911 0.01 22.46 44.09
C ASN A 911 -0.28 22.66 42.59
N LEU A 912 -0.16 23.91 42.12
CA LEU A 912 -0.22 24.27 40.71
C LEU A 912 1.06 25.02 40.32
N LEU A 913 1.78 24.51 39.32
CA LEU A 913 2.97 25.12 38.73
C LEU A 913 2.71 25.54 37.28
N VAL A 914 3.01 26.80 36.96
CA VAL A 914 3.11 27.33 35.59
C VAL A 914 4.54 27.86 35.43
N GLN A 915 5.38 27.16 34.68
CA GLN A 915 6.77 27.52 34.43
C GLN A 915 6.99 27.78 32.94
N GLY A 916 7.46 28.99 32.60
CA GLY A 916 7.68 29.46 31.23
C GLY A 916 6.50 29.21 30.28
N SER A 917 5.27 29.13 30.80
CA SER A 917 4.10 28.60 30.11
C SER A 917 2.97 29.63 30.02
N GLN A 918 2.04 29.42 29.09
CA GLN A 918 0.98 30.37 28.76
C GLN A 918 -0.40 29.76 29.05
N VAL A 919 -1.21 30.45 29.86
CA VAL A 919 -2.59 30.09 30.19
C VAL A 919 -3.48 31.30 29.87
N VAL A 920 -4.18 31.24 28.74
CA VAL A 920 -4.86 32.40 28.15
C VAL A 920 -6.34 32.10 27.89
N GLY A 921 -7.22 33.01 28.28
CA GLY A 921 -8.66 32.91 28.01
C GLY A 921 -9.24 34.19 27.38
N ASP A 922 -10.28 34.08 26.57
CA ASP A 922 -11.05 35.26 26.13
C ASP A 922 -11.98 35.78 27.24
N GLY A 923 -12.63 34.83 27.92
CA GLY A 923 -13.43 34.98 29.12
C GLY A 923 -12.59 34.85 30.40
N THR A 924 -13.01 34.04 31.36
CA THR A 924 -12.38 33.93 32.68
C THR A 924 -11.21 32.95 32.69
N VAL A 925 -10.09 33.35 33.29
CA VAL A 925 -9.00 32.44 33.65
C VAL A 925 -8.98 32.24 35.17
N ALA A 926 -9.11 31.00 35.63
CA ALA A 926 -9.19 30.65 37.05
C ALA A 926 -8.17 29.55 37.40
N LEU A 927 -7.21 29.87 38.26
CA LEU A 927 -6.23 28.95 38.82
C LEU A 927 -6.54 28.72 40.29
N ARG A 928 -6.74 27.47 40.71
CA ARG A 928 -7.04 27.11 42.09
C ARG A 928 -6.16 25.95 42.55
N ALA A 929 -5.55 26.09 43.72
CA ALA A 929 -4.76 25.04 44.36
C ALA A 929 -5.08 24.93 45.85
N GLY A 930 -5.20 23.71 46.37
CA GLY A 930 -5.43 23.48 47.81
C GLY A 930 -4.29 23.95 48.71
N ASN A 931 -3.08 24.06 48.16
CA ASN A 931 -1.88 24.57 48.83
C ASN A 931 -1.28 25.72 48.01
N ASN A 932 -0.31 25.48 47.13
CA ASN A 932 0.43 26.57 46.48
C ASN A 932 0.10 26.75 44.99
N VAL A 933 0.08 28.00 44.52
CA VAL A 933 0.11 28.35 43.09
C VAL A 933 1.44 29.06 42.79
N ASN A 934 2.27 28.49 41.93
CA ASN A 934 3.55 29.05 41.49
C ASN A 934 3.51 29.38 40.00
N ILE A 935 3.76 30.64 39.64
CA ILE A 935 3.81 31.12 38.26
C ILE A 935 5.20 31.74 38.06
N VAL A 936 6.10 31.05 37.37
CA VAL A 936 7.53 31.38 37.32
C VAL A 936 8.06 31.40 35.89
N ALA A 937 9.09 32.21 35.63
CA ALA A 937 9.81 32.18 34.36
C ALA A 937 10.68 30.91 34.23
N ALA A 938 10.86 30.43 33.00
CA ALA A 938 11.94 29.50 32.66
C ALA A 938 13.24 30.29 32.34
N THR A 939 14.35 29.58 32.06
CA THR A 939 15.67 30.21 31.92
C THR A 939 16.37 29.77 30.63
N ASN A 940 16.61 30.70 29.72
CA ASN A 940 17.41 30.49 28.51
C ASN A 940 18.90 30.66 28.83
N THR A 941 19.77 29.98 28.08
CA THR A 941 21.24 30.11 28.22
C THR A 941 21.89 30.42 26.88
N ASP A 942 22.94 31.25 26.89
CA ASP A 942 23.77 31.55 25.71
C ASP A 942 25.25 31.45 26.05
N SER A 943 26.06 30.97 25.11
CA SER A 943 27.52 30.96 25.26
C SER A 943 28.24 31.11 23.93
N THR A 944 29.34 31.87 23.95
CA THR A 944 30.13 32.19 22.76
C THR A 944 31.61 32.06 23.09
N TRP A 945 32.35 31.30 22.28
CA TRP A 945 33.81 31.23 22.34
C TRP A 945 34.42 31.64 20.99
N ARG A 946 35.45 32.50 21.04
CA ARG A 946 36.23 32.93 19.90
C ARG A 946 37.72 32.80 20.22
N PHE A 947 38.47 32.17 19.32
CA PHE A 947 39.93 32.06 19.40
C PHE A 947 40.57 32.40 18.06
N SER A 948 41.68 33.15 18.09
CA SER A 948 42.47 33.49 16.91
C SER A 948 43.96 33.50 17.25
N GLU A 949 44.76 32.68 16.57
CA GLU A 949 46.22 32.68 16.66
C GLU A 949 46.82 33.03 15.30
N THR A 950 47.64 34.08 15.24
CA THR A 950 48.40 34.46 14.04
C THR A 950 49.91 34.34 14.26
N LYS A 951 50.55 33.49 13.45
CA LYS A 951 52.01 33.31 13.39
C LYS A 951 52.57 33.89 12.09
N LYS A 952 53.56 34.79 12.17
CA LYS A 952 54.30 35.33 11.02
C LYS A 952 55.76 34.90 11.11
N SER A 953 56.37 34.50 9.99
CA SER A 953 57.80 34.15 9.91
C SER A 953 58.40 34.55 8.57
N GLY A 954 59.65 35.01 8.54
CA GLY A 954 60.39 35.37 7.32
C GLY A 954 60.96 36.78 7.34
N LEU A 955 61.20 37.36 6.14
CA LEU A 955 61.75 38.70 5.97
C LEU A 955 60.72 39.77 6.38
N MET A 956 61.00 40.56 7.41
CA MET A 956 60.13 41.65 7.88
C MET A 956 60.78 43.00 7.57
N GLY A 957 60.02 43.92 6.98
CA GLY A 957 60.50 45.29 6.70
C GLY A 957 60.42 46.14 7.97
N THR A 958 61.57 46.53 8.51
CA THR A 958 61.66 47.40 9.69
C THR A 958 61.75 48.86 9.28
N GLY A 959 60.72 49.43 8.62
CA GLY A 959 60.57 50.90 8.44
C GLY A 959 61.79 51.72 7.95
N GLY A 960 62.79 51.11 7.33
CA GLY A 960 64.12 51.64 6.97
C GLY A 960 64.97 50.51 6.36
N ILE A 961 66.13 50.81 5.76
CA ILE A 961 66.93 49.95 4.82
C ILE A 961 67.52 48.66 5.46
N GLY A 962 66.96 48.14 6.55
CA GLY A 962 67.36 46.90 7.21
C GLY A 962 66.44 45.72 6.88
N ILE A 963 67.04 44.59 6.53
CA ILE A 963 66.36 43.31 6.32
C ILE A 963 66.48 42.48 7.61
N THR A 964 65.35 42.21 8.30
CA THR A 964 65.33 41.35 9.51
C THR A 964 64.58 40.05 9.24
N VAL A 965 65.20 38.90 9.54
CA VAL A 965 64.53 37.59 9.54
C VAL A 965 64.05 37.31 10.97
N GLY A 966 62.73 37.12 11.15
CA GLY A 966 62.17 36.91 12.48
C GLY A 966 60.88 36.10 12.47
N SER A 967 60.35 35.83 13.67
CA SER A 967 59.04 35.22 13.87
C SER A 967 58.23 36.00 14.92
N SER A 968 56.93 36.16 14.72
CA SER A 968 56.00 36.78 15.68
C SER A 968 54.71 35.97 15.82
N LYS A 969 54.17 35.93 17.05
CA LYS A 969 52.91 35.25 17.41
C LYS A 969 52.00 36.26 18.12
N SER A 970 50.71 36.26 17.77
CA SER A 970 49.64 37.02 18.43
C SER A 970 48.45 36.09 18.64
N VAL A 971 47.84 36.15 19.83
CA VAL A 971 46.69 35.33 20.24
C VAL A 971 45.54 36.27 20.61
N HIS A 972 44.30 35.85 20.41
CA HIS A 972 43.11 36.52 20.93
C HIS A 972 42.12 35.43 21.34
N ASN A 973 41.64 35.48 22.58
CA ASN A 973 40.74 34.47 23.17
C ASN A 973 39.62 35.18 23.95
N LEU A 974 38.37 34.95 23.54
CA LEU A 974 37.18 35.60 24.10
C LEU A 974 36.13 34.55 24.46
N ARG A 975 35.55 34.64 25.65
CA ARG A 975 34.48 33.76 26.15
C ARG A 975 33.36 34.58 26.79
N ASP A 976 32.14 34.43 26.27
CA ASP A 976 30.92 34.99 26.83
C ASP A 976 29.99 33.87 27.31
N LYS A 977 29.25 34.12 28.39
CA LYS A 977 28.17 33.26 28.87
C LYS A 977 27.03 34.10 29.43
N GLY A 978 25.79 33.78 29.10
CA GLY A 978 24.59 34.46 29.57
C GLY A 978 23.48 33.50 30.01
N THR A 979 22.58 34.02 30.86
CA THR A 979 21.32 33.39 31.26
C THR A 979 20.22 34.45 31.25
N THR A 980 19.08 34.18 30.63
CA THR A 980 17.99 35.15 30.43
C THR A 980 16.64 34.53 30.83
N GLN A 981 15.95 35.14 31.80
CA GLN A 981 14.60 34.75 32.26
C GLN A 981 13.52 35.62 31.62
N SER A 982 13.83 36.88 31.29
CA SER A 982 12.88 37.85 30.73
C SER A 982 12.24 37.42 29.39
N GLN A 983 12.83 36.46 28.70
CA GLN A 983 12.38 35.95 27.40
C GLN A 983 11.59 34.62 27.48
N SER A 984 11.49 34.04 28.67
CA SER A 984 10.75 32.79 28.92
C SER A 984 9.82 32.96 30.12
N ALA A 985 9.18 34.13 30.21
CA ALA A 985 8.19 34.45 31.22
C ALA A 985 6.94 33.57 31.07
N SER A 986 6.30 33.23 32.20
CA SER A 986 4.95 32.67 32.15
C SER A 986 3.93 33.79 31.92
N ILE A 987 2.84 33.48 31.23
CA ILE A 987 1.72 34.40 31.02
C ILE A 987 0.44 33.72 31.51
N VAL A 988 -0.24 34.33 32.47
CA VAL A 988 -1.59 33.93 32.87
C VAL A 988 -2.53 35.11 32.64
N GLY A 989 -3.43 35.01 31.67
CA GLY A 989 -4.17 36.19 31.26
C GLY A 989 -5.51 35.98 30.59
N SER A 990 -6.37 36.98 30.72
CA SER A 990 -7.65 37.08 30.07
C SER A 990 -7.70 38.30 29.15
N THR A 991 -8.11 38.14 27.89
CA THR A 991 -8.19 39.24 26.92
C THR A 991 -9.40 40.16 27.16
N GLY A 992 -10.54 39.62 27.61
CA GLY A 992 -11.79 40.37 27.80
C GLY A 992 -12.52 40.15 29.13
N GLY A 993 -11.98 39.30 30.01
CA GLY A 993 -12.60 38.84 31.25
C GLY A 993 -11.68 38.93 32.48
N ASN A 994 -11.98 38.10 33.48
CA ASN A 994 -11.33 38.14 34.79
C ASN A 994 -10.18 37.13 34.88
N VAL A 995 -9.20 37.42 35.74
CA VAL A 995 -8.18 36.45 36.19
C VAL A 995 -8.33 36.25 37.69
N SER A 996 -8.47 34.99 38.14
CA SER A 996 -8.57 34.62 39.55
C SER A 996 -7.55 33.55 39.90
N ILE A 997 -6.69 33.84 40.87
CA ILE A 997 -5.69 32.92 41.42
C ILE A 997 -6.03 32.70 42.90
N VAL A 998 -6.30 31.45 43.27
CA VAL A 998 -6.65 31.06 44.63
C VAL A 998 -5.74 29.93 45.10
N ALA A 999 -4.88 30.24 46.07
CA ALA A 999 -4.03 29.29 46.78
C ALA A 999 -4.56 29.12 48.21
N GLY A 1000 -4.62 27.89 48.72
CA GLY A 1000 -4.89 27.66 50.15
C GLY A 1000 -3.73 28.08 51.05
N GLY A 1001 -2.51 28.01 50.53
CA GLY A 1001 -1.26 28.48 51.14
C GLY A 1001 -0.71 29.69 50.38
N GLN A 1002 0.36 29.50 49.61
CA GLN A 1002 1.06 30.61 48.93
C GLN A 1002 0.67 30.77 47.45
N ALA A 1003 0.41 32.00 47.03
CA ALA A 1003 0.43 32.40 45.62
C ALA A 1003 1.75 33.13 45.32
N HIS A 1004 2.60 32.56 44.45
CA HIS A 1004 3.91 33.09 44.11
C HIS A 1004 4.03 33.35 42.61
N VAL A 1005 4.40 34.57 42.25
CA VAL A 1005 4.59 35.02 40.87
C VAL A 1005 6.01 35.57 40.72
N SER A 1006 6.83 34.97 39.87
CA SER A 1006 8.23 35.38 39.67
C SER A 1006 8.58 35.54 38.20
N GLY A 1007 9.03 36.74 37.81
CA GLY A 1007 9.44 37.03 36.43
C GLY A 1007 8.38 36.72 35.36
N SER A 1008 7.10 36.83 35.71
CA SER A 1008 5.94 36.39 34.92
C SER A 1008 4.86 37.46 34.85
N ASP A 1009 4.01 37.40 33.83
CA ASP A 1009 2.97 38.38 33.57
C ASP A 1009 1.57 37.86 33.92
N LEU A 1010 0.81 38.69 34.63
CA LEU A 1010 -0.62 38.49 34.90
C LEU A 1010 -1.42 39.60 34.22
N VAL A 1011 -2.37 39.24 33.35
CA VAL A 1011 -3.14 40.22 32.56
C VAL A 1011 -4.63 39.94 32.67
N ALA A 1012 -5.43 40.88 33.19
CA ALA A 1012 -6.88 40.76 33.19
C ALA A 1012 -7.51 41.90 32.38
N GLY A 1013 -8.42 41.57 31.46
CA GLY A 1013 -9.22 42.57 30.74
C GLY A 1013 -10.25 43.27 31.65
N ARG A 1014 -10.61 42.64 32.78
CA ARG A 1014 -11.52 43.16 33.81
C ARG A 1014 -10.87 43.07 35.19
N ASP A 1015 -11.30 42.13 36.03
CA ASP A 1015 -10.84 42.02 37.42
C ASP A 1015 -9.68 41.02 37.53
N LEU A 1016 -8.65 41.40 38.30
CA LEU A 1016 -7.57 40.51 38.73
C LEU A 1016 -7.68 40.27 40.25
N ALA A 1017 -7.83 39.02 40.67
CA ALA A 1017 -7.89 38.63 42.07
C ALA A 1017 -6.82 37.57 42.39
N ILE A 1018 -5.98 37.81 43.40
CA ILE A 1018 -4.98 36.87 43.90
C ILE A 1018 -5.23 36.66 45.39
N THR A 1019 -5.46 35.42 45.80
CA THR A 1019 -5.80 35.06 47.19
C THR A 1019 -4.91 33.91 47.67
N GLY A 1020 -4.37 34.05 48.88
CA GLY A 1020 -3.70 33.00 49.64
C GLY A 1020 -3.32 33.49 51.02
N ASP A 1021 -2.88 32.58 51.90
CA ASP A 1021 -2.28 32.90 53.20
C ASP A 1021 -1.06 33.82 53.03
N SER A 1022 -0.36 33.70 51.91
CA SER A 1022 0.73 34.59 51.49
C SER A 1022 0.69 34.83 49.99
N VAL A 1023 0.97 36.07 49.57
CA VAL A 1023 1.15 36.46 48.16
C VAL A 1023 2.54 37.04 47.97
N ILE A 1024 3.35 36.45 47.08
CA ILE A 1024 4.72 36.87 46.75
C ILE A 1024 4.81 37.21 45.27
N ILE A 1025 5.39 38.37 44.95
CA ILE A 1025 5.59 38.84 43.58
C ILE A 1025 7.01 39.39 43.44
N ASP A 1026 7.88 38.69 42.72
CA ASP A 1026 9.30 39.00 42.57
C ASP A 1026 9.74 39.10 41.08
N PRO A 1027 10.76 39.91 40.74
CA PRO A 1027 11.24 40.04 39.36
C PRO A 1027 12.07 38.82 38.90
N GLY A 1028 12.21 38.64 37.59
CA GLY A 1028 13.19 37.72 36.99
C GLY A 1028 14.62 38.32 36.95
N HIS A 1029 15.63 37.47 36.78
CA HIS A 1029 17.04 37.87 36.75
C HIS A 1029 17.77 37.40 35.49
N ASP A 1030 18.37 38.36 34.78
CA ASP A 1030 19.26 38.11 33.62
C ASP A 1030 20.73 38.33 34.04
N LYS A 1031 21.66 37.50 33.54
CA LYS A 1031 23.09 37.56 33.89
C LYS A 1031 23.97 37.32 32.67
N ARG A 1032 25.04 38.10 32.49
CA ARG A 1032 26.07 37.89 31.46
C ARG A 1032 27.48 38.04 32.03
N THR A 1033 28.40 37.18 31.61
CA THR A 1033 29.84 37.20 31.97
C THR A 1033 30.69 37.21 30.70
N HIS A 1034 31.79 37.98 30.71
CA HIS A 1034 32.68 38.20 29.56
C HIS A 1034 34.14 38.14 30.01
N ASP A 1035 34.93 37.25 29.39
CA ASP A 1035 36.37 37.08 29.63
C ASP A 1035 37.14 37.25 28.31
N GLU A 1036 38.15 38.14 28.28
CA GLU A 1036 38.95 38.43 27.07
C GLU A 1036 40.46 38.46 27.37
N LEU A 1037 41.27 37.82 26.51
CA LEU A 1037 42.74 37.72 26.59
C LEU A 1037 43.40 38.03 25.23
N PHE A 1038 44.48 38.83 25.25
CA PHE A 1038 45.28 39.26 24.09
C PHE A 1038 46.73 38.75 24.14
#